data_AF-A0A7R9IKW4-F1
#
_entry.id   AF-A0A7R9IKW4-F1
#
_cell.length_a   1.000
_cell.length_b   1.000
_cell.length_c   1.000
_cell.angle_alpha   90.00
_cell.angle_beta   90.00
_cell.angle_gamma   90.00
#
_symmetry.space_group_name_H-M   'P 1'
#
loop_
_entity.id
_entity.type
_entity.pdbx_description
1 polymer ?
#
loop_
_entity_poly.entity_id
_entity_poly.type
_entity_poly.pdbx_seq_one_letter_code
_entity_poly.pdbx_strand_id
1 'polypeptide(L)'
;MFKGSLESDRLLKPLVSSYHLTRDVPSIISMLRLMATSQRNDWPGQFLLEVLNSKKNKTDPEQFWHIIDTFQKEGLHISSFACESICHNLPRTPGMESYNEKVKGTLEALVDSELGVINSELFSQPIPHPTQNLLSSPPRISFKRLSNLHNLLVHPKLPDPQQSFHFNQHNKRCMKQRCNTCKIHPPSETFNSRNTKKQYPFQGHHDCNTANLIYQLYCNFCEAKYNGLTTGPLRIRMNNHRFDTNHKDLDKPVPSHANIHSKNFDSCYTTRILGAFPTATTLNSVPITNCCQEFEAAGHEFSAGMIACMFDAHVRFGNLEEAEAYFKELTTSAPSFTLDHFKVVDFATLLVTKGKLKDAVSLLNKYPANIRGKGSMVSISRNCLRLLTAMSESGEGAGSTRDMLSLLVQQGYCTLNNIMLGPLIRAHLNSDDLPGAVSEFKRSAMGHGCTPLQHELLCRLVVEAEKGPTGQALLQETIKAGQQVHKIPSTHIALIVALAETGQEKQLRRFLMDPSVKINSSLLLARCQRLVDEDKLEPLHAIVSSTYNNANINNTPIFTYMLQIFSDNVLALTQAITSDYHLADTQLYKEGNLIFFDFLGLFVIRWSELFGLVINTSAVALSVFSVVKNMKHGMITNDVSRRDYMRQLVRSVGVALASWLLALLFAVLLALALTVLGCTMSWFSRPLWIVFLYIIPSLLVPMVLLSLVSRWQRPVIGSPWTLFQLYYDSYQLIWTFLLVLSIVFKIRSGLVPLMWVLFPALGNLMRDTFFRHCKDSRWLVFHISVLILPLTQCMYLILAALTLFVPVMGRSGAGNNAEVIVAILSSAQFVLLFSYLMPLILLVRSPQKVLGFLGSLFLLAVLLLVLTPLGFPYSGEMPSPRPQRFLITHTERTYHDIAGKVRSKETGYWVADLDLNSPDSVKSLVPEFARVRLVDDCEDELYCGLPYLMPVLSFLWKTHWIPAHPPDVPIPTTLTLMSTETRPPSVRRLTFNVTGPDHIGVMLSPISGVTLDRWSLVEGEPLKSSKWNTRDTYFVYYSYASDPEPLVFWIDLNVPDIDMKQILDIAVTSHFLHGPHKTSPEFVRFMGQFPSWASPSGWVATYSSFKF
;
A
#
# COMPACT_ATOMS: atom_id res chain seq x y z
N MET A 1 10.93 26.40 28.98
CA MET A 1 11.08 26.45 27.51
C MET A 1 10.84 25.10 26.81
N PHE A 2 10.61 23.98 27.53
CA PHE A 2 10.15 22.73 26.90
C PHE A 2 8.81 22.31 27.52
N LYS A 3 7.72 22.60 26.80
CA LYS A 3 6.36 22.07 27.00
C LYS A 3 5.97 21.21 25.78
N GLY A 4 6.86 20.29 25.41
CA GLY A 4 6.64 19.32 24.33
C GLY A 4 7.14 17.94 24.80
N SER A 5 6.49 16.88 24.35
CA SER A 5 6.88 15.49 24.66
C SER A 5 8.35 15.26 24.27
N LEU A 6 9.19 14.92 25.25
CA LEU A 6 10.59 14.59 25.03
C LEU A 6 10.69 13.22 24.35
N GLU A 7 11.15 13.17 23.10
CA GLU A 7 11.44 11.92 22.39
C GLU A 7 12.56 11.14 23.12
N SER A 8 12.22 9.96 23.66
CA SER A 8 13.13 9.08 24.43
C SER A 8 14.41 8.72 23.69
N ASP A 9 14.29 8.49 22.38
CA ASP A 9 15.37 8.04 21.50
C ASP A 9 16.50 9.08 21.31
N ARG A 10 16.18 10.37 21.43
CA ARG A 10 17.15 11.46 21.25
C ARG A 10 18.02 11.73 22.48
N LEU A 11 17.62 11.25 23.66
CA LEU A 11 18.33 11.49 24.92
C LEU A 11 18.96 10.22 25.49
N LEU A 12 18.27 9.09 25.46
CA LEU A 12 18.73 7.85 26.09
C LEU A 12 19.91 7.20 25.33
N LYS A 13 19.83 7.12 23.99
CA LYS A 13 20.88 6.54 23.13
C LYS A 13 22.24 7.26 23.28
N PRO A 14 22.30 8.60 23.33
CA PRO A 14 23.53 9.33 23.68
C PRO A 14 24.05 9.02 25.08
N LEU A 15 23.17 8.91 26.09
CA LEU A 15 23.52 8.58 27.48
C LEU A 15 24.14 7.18 27.59
N VAL A 16 23.52 6.17 26.96
CA VAL A 16 24.03 4.79 26.91
C VAL A 16 25.35 4.73 26.13
N SER A 17 25.44 5.46 25.01
CA SER A 17 26.69 5.60 24.26
C SER A 17 27.78 6.26 25.12
N SER A 18 27.44 7.28 25.90
CA SER A 18 28.35 7.94 26.84
C SER A 18 28.83 6.97 27.91
N TYR A 19 27.93 6.21 28.54
CA TYR A 19 28.27 5.15 29.50
C TYR A 19 29.28 4.15 28.94
N HIS A 20 29.02 3.61 27.76
CA HIS A 20 29.93 2.65 27.12
C HIS A 20 31.28 3.25 26.72
N LEU A 21 31.41 4.58 26.72
CA LEU A 21 32.61 5.30 26.30
C LEU A 21 33.42 5.89 27.45
N THR A 22 32.78 6.38 28.50
CA THR A 22 33.45 7.02 29.65
C THR A 22 33.47 6.12 30.88
N ARG A 23 32.53 5.18 31.00
CA ARG A 23 32.29 4.34 32.19
C ARG A 23 32.09 5.14 33.48
N ASP A 24 31.74 6.42 33.35
CA ASP A 24 31.56 7.35 34.47
C ASP A 24 30.13 7.28 35.03
N VAL A 25 29.91 6.33 35.94
CA VAL A 25 28.60 6.04 36.55
C VAL A 25 28.04 7.24 37.36
N PRO A 26 28.82 7.95 38.19
CA PRO A 26 28.31 9.10 38.97
C PRO A 26 27.70 10.23 38.12
N SER A 27 28.33 10.56 36.98
CA SER A 27 27.83 11.60 36.07
C SER A 27 26.51 11.20 35.40
N ILE A 28 26.36 9.92 35.07
CA ILE A 28 25.13 9.38 34.46
C ILE A 28 23.98 9.39 35.46
N ILE A 29 24.24 8.97 36.70
CA ILE A 29 23.26 9.00 37.79
C ILE A 29 22.76 10.43 38.03
N SER A 30 23.67 11.41 38.02
CA SER A 30 23.32 12.83 38.16
C SER A 30 22.41 13.32 37.03
N MET A 31 22.68 12.90 35.78
CA MET A 31 21.84 13.23 34.63
C MET A 31 20.47 12.54 34.68
N LEU A 32 20.42 11.25 35.04
CA LEU A 32 19.17 10.50 35.16
C LEU A 32 18.28 11.07 36.27
N ARG A 33 18.87 11.51 37.39
CA ARG A 33 18.15 12.20 38.48
C ARG A 33 17.55 13.55 38.02
N LEU A 34 18.30 14.32 37.22
CA LEU A 34 17.79 15.56 36.60
C LEU A 34 16.68 15.31 35.58
N MET A 35 16.69 14.16 34.89
CA MET A 35 15.62 13.79 33.96
C MET A 35 14.36 13.32 34.70
N ALA A 36 14.54 12.57 35.79
CA ALA A 36 13.46 12.04 36.63
C ALA A 36 12.67 13.11 37.41
N THR A 37 13.25 14.30 37.66
CA THR A 37 12.55 15.39 38.39
C THR A 37 11.48 16.11 37.57
N SER A 38 11.44 15.92 36.24
CA SER A 38 10.56 16.70 35.36
C SER A 38 9.18 16.06 35.09
N GLN A 39 9.06 14.72 35.19
CA GLN A 39 7.83 13.93 34.97
C GLN A 39 7.97 12.55 35.66
N ARG A 40 6.87 11.92 36.15
CA ARG A 40 6.84 10.58 36.79
C ARG A 40 7.15 9.44 35.81
N ASN A 41 8.34 9.47 35.24
CA ASN A 41 8.73 8.64 34.11
C ASN A 41 9.97 7.82 34.43
N ASP A 42 9.94 6.53 34.09
CA ASP A 42 11.02 5.58 34.38
C ASP A 42 12.21 5.68 33.41
N TRP A 43 12.92 6.81 33.45
CA TRP A 43 14.19 7.00 32.76
C TRP A 43 15.32 6.08 33.26
N PRO A 44 15.46 5.84 34.59
CA PRO A 44 16.50 4.95 35.10
C PRO A 44 16.31 3.50 34.64
N GLY A 45 15.08 2.98 34.62
CA GLY A 45 14.75 1.63 34.16
C GLY A 45 14.98 1.45 32.65
N GLN A 46 14.58 2.43 31.83
CA GLN A 46 14.86 2.42 30.39
C GLN A 46 16.37 2.40 30.09
N PHE A 47 17.15 3.20 30.82
CA PHE A 47 18.60 3.24 30.67
C PHE A 47 19.23 1.87 30.98
N LEU A 48 18.83 1.22 32.07
CA LEU A 48 19.35 -0.11 32.43
C LEU A 48 19.03 -1.18 31.37
N LEU A 49 17.81 -1.16 30.81
CA LEU A 49 17.41 -2.11 29.76
C LEU A 49 18.25 -1.95 28.48
N GLU A 50 18.47 -0.71 28.04
CA GLU A 50 19.25 -0.43 26.83
C GLU A 50 20.74 -0.80 27.02
N VAL A 51 21.26 -0.59 28.24
CA VAL A 51 22.60 -1.02 28.64
C VAL A 51 22.72 -2.55 28.64
N LEU A 52 21.72 -3.28 29.12
CA LEU A 52 21.67 -4.75 29.10
C LEU A 52 21.59 -5.30 27.67
N ASN A 53 20.78 -4.68 26.81
CA ASN A 53 20.58 -5.11 25.42
C ASN A 53 21.78 -4.83 24.51
N SER A 54 22.71 -3.97 24.94
CA SER A 54 23.94 -3.70 24.20
C SER A 54 24.80 -4.96 24.01
N LYS A 55 25.32 -5.16 22.79
CA LYS A 55 26.22 -6.30 22.46
C LYS A 55 27.48 -6.37 23.34
N LYS A 56 27.86 -5.28 24.00
CA LYS A 56 29.07 -5.17 24.83
C LYS A 56 28.90 -5.71 26.27
N ASN A 57 27.69 -5.67 26.82
CA ASN A 57 27.44 -6.12 28.20
C ASN A 57 27.03 -7.59 28.29
N LYS A 58 26.56 -8.19 27.20
CA LYS A 58 26.36 -9.65 27.10
C LYS A 58 27.67 -10.45 27.24
N THR A 59 28.82 -9.80 27.14
CA THR A 59 30.16 -10.41 27.23
C THR A 59 30.89 -10.16 28.56
N ASP A 60 30.39 -9.29 29.45
CA ASP A 60 31.03 -8.98 30.75
C ASP A 60 29.99 -8.60 31.83
N PRO A 61 29.54 -9.55 32.67
CA PRO A 61 28.45 -9.35 33.62
C PRO A 61 28.81 -8.45 34.81
N GLU A 62 30.07 -8.42 35.27
CA GLU A 62 30.46 -7.64 36.46
C GLU A 62 30.23 -6.12 36.27
N GLN A 63 30.29 -5.64 35.03
CA GLN A 63 30.05 -4.23 34.69
C GLN A 63 28.57 -3.83 34.86
N PHE A 64 27.64 -4.74 34.57
CA PHE A 64 26.21 -4.48 34.73
C PHE A 64 25.84 -4.44 36.23
N TRP A 65 26.39 -5.36 37.02
CA TRP A 65 26.22 -5.38 38.47
C TRP A 65 26.71 -4.08 39.14
N HIS A 66 27.85 -3.54 38.72
CA HIS A 66 28.38 -2.28 39.28
C HIS A 66 27.41 -1.09 39.11
N ILE A 67 26.68 -1.00 37.99
CA ILE A 67 25.70 0.07 37.78
C ILE A 67 24.52 -0.11 38.73
N ILE A 68 24.00 -1.33 38.85
CA ILE A 68 22.84 -1.64 39.68
C ILE A 68 23.15 -1.39 41.17
N ASP A 69 24.32 -1.84 41.63
CA ASP A 69 24.79 -1.57 43.00
C ASP A 69 24.95 -0.06 43.28
N THR A 70 25.37 0.71 42.28
CA THR A 70 25.47 2.18 42.41
C THR A 70 24.09 2.85 42.39
N PHE A 71 23.14 2.36 41.60
CA PHE A 71 21.75 2.85 41.60
C PHE A 71 21.09 2.63 42.97
N GLN A 72 21.39 1.50 43.62
CA GLN A 72 20.92 1.20 44.98
C GLN A 72 21.55 2.14 46.02
N LYS A 73 22.87 2.37 45.95
CA LYS A 73 23.57 3.29 46.87
C LYS A 73 23.11 4.74 46.73
N GLU A 74 22.77 5.15 45.51
CA GLU A 74 22.36 6.53 45.20
C GLU A 74 20.84 6.75 45.29
N GLY A 75 20.03 5.71 45.54
CA GLY A 75 18.57 5.82 45.71
C GLY A 75 17.82 6.22 44.43
N LEU A 76 18.16 5.60 43.29
CA LEU A 76 17.45 5.74 42.03
C LEU A 76 16.43 4.62 41.86
N HIS A 77 15.14 4.97 41.78
CA HIS A 77 14.07 4.01 41.63
C HIS A 77 13.78 3.67 40.16
N ILE A 78 13.31 2.45 39.92
CA ILE A 78 12.86 1.93 38.63
C ILE A 78 11.40 1.47 38.71
N SER A 79 10.70 1.42 37.59
CA SER A 79 9.33 0.87 37.55
C SER A 79 9.34 -0.65 37.74
N SER A 80 8.23 -1.18 38.26
CA SER A 80 8.00 -2.64 38.35
C SER A 80 8.16 -3.34 37.00
N PHE A 81 7.65 -2.70 35.94
CA PHE A 81 7.73 -3.20 34.57
C PHE A 81 9.18 -3.29 34.04
N ALA A 82 10.00 -2.26 34.29
CA ALA A 82 11.41 -2.30 33.90
C ALA A 82 12.19 -3.37 34.67
N CYS A 83 11.90 -3.55 35.96
CA CYS A 83 12.49 -4.61 36.78
C CYS A 83 12.21 -6.00 36.19
N GLU A 84 10.96 -6.31 35.86
CA GLU A 84 10.58 -7.58 35.23
C GLU A 84 11.26 -7.77 33.86
N SER A 85 11.28 -6.72 33.03
CA SER A 85 11.90 -6.74 31.70
C SER A 85 13.40 -6.98 31.76
N ILE A 86 14.10 -6.38 32.73
CA ILE A 86 15.54 -6.57 32.95
C ILE A 86 15.79 -7.99 33.43
N CYS A 87 15.02 -8.49 34.40
CA CYS A 87 15.15 -9.86 34.91
C CYS A 87 14.93 -10.91 33.82
N HIS A 88 13.97 -10.70 32.93
CA HIS A 88 13.70 -11.61 31.82
C HIS A 88 14.86 -11.70 30.82
N ASN A 89 15.58 -10.59 30.60
CA ASN A 89 16.65 -10.46 29.62
C ASN A 89 18.05 -10.79 30.17
N LEU A 90 18.16 -11.24 31.43
CA LEU A 90 19.44 -11.69 31.99
C LEU A 90 19.99 -12.94 31.26
N PRO A 91 21.32 -13.07 31.09
CA PRO A 91 21.91 -14.23 30.43
C PRO A 91 21.66 -15.53 31.20
N ARG A 92 21.20 -16.59 30.52
CA ARG A 92 20.89 -17.91 31.11
C ARG A 92 21.99 -18.97 30.91
N THR A 93 23.26 -18.57 30.83
CA THR A 93 24.39 -19.49 30.65
C THR A 93 24.70 -20.31 31.91
N PRO A 94 25.13 -21.58 31.80
CA PRO A 94 25.46 -22.42 32.97
C PRO A 94 26.52 -21.77 33.87
N GLY A 95 26.28 -21.69 35.18
CA GLY A 95 27.18 -21.06 36.17
C GLY A 95 26.83 -19.61 36.57
N MET A 96 25.81 -19.00 35.96
CA MET A 96 25.35 -17.63 36.27
C MET A 96 24.16 -17.55 37.26
N GLU A 97 23.67 -18.67 37.78
CA GLU A 97 22.46 -18.72 38.63
C GLU A 97 22.61 -17.89 39.91
N SER A 98 23.74 -18.03 40.63
CA SER A 98 24.02 -17.25 41.84
C SER A 98 24.17 -15.75 41.56
N TYR A 99 24.72 -15.38 40.40
CA TYR A 99 24.83 -13.99 39.96
C TYR A 99 23.46 -13.40 39.61
N ASN A 100 22.63 -14.14 38.87
CA ASN A 100 21.29 -13.71 38.47
C ASN A 100 20.35 -13.55 39.67
N GLU A 101 20.42 -14.44 40.67
CA GLU A 101 19.66 -14.27 41.92
C GLU A 101 20.09 -13.01 42.68
N LYS A 102 21.40 -12.73 42.73
CA LYS A 102 21.93 -11.53 43.37
C LYS A 102 21.47 -10.25 42.66
N VAL A 103 21.53 -10.21 41.33
CA VAL A 103 21.02 -9.10 40.50
C VAL A 103 19.53 -8.89 40.70
N LYS A 104 18.76 -9.97 40.71
CA LYS A 104 17.30 -9.93 40.89
C LYS A 104 16.90 -9.34 42.24
N GLY A 105 17.50 -9.81 43.34
CA GLY A 105 17.22 -9.29 44.68
C GLY A 105 17.54 -7.80 44.84
N THR A 106 18.59 -7.31 44.18
CA THR A 106 18.92 -5.87 44.21
C THR A 106 17.98 -5.03 43.34
N LEU A 107 17.53 -5.54 42.18
CA LEU A 107 16.57 -4.83 41.33
C LEU A 107 15.20 -4.72 42.00
N GLU A 108 14.74 -5.78 42.67
CA GLU A 108 13.48 -5.78 43.43
C GLU A 108 13.49 -4.72 44.55
N ALA A 109 14.65 -4.47 45.17
CA ALA A 109 14.82 -3.41 46.18
C ALA A 109 14.82 -1.97 45.60
N LEU A 110 14.94 -1.82 44.27
CA LEU A 110 14.93 -0.53 43.58
C LEU A 110 13.54 -0.14 43.03
N VAL A 111 12.55 -1.02 43.13
CA VAL A 111 11.22 -0.81 42.54
C VAL A 111 10.43 0.26 43.29
N ASP A 112 9.88 1.22 42.54
CA ASP A 112 8.83 2.13 43.00
C ASP A 112 7.57 1.93 42.14
N SER A 113 6.47 1.57 42.80
CA SER A 113 5.18 1.26 42.19
C SER A 113 4.45 2.47 41.59
N GLU A 114 4.91 3.70 41.87
CA GLU A 114 4.26 4.94 41.38
C GLU A 114 4.89 5.53 40.10
N LEU A 115 5.95 4.91 39.54
CA LEU A 115 6.63 5.35 38.31
C LEU A 115 5.92 4.85 37.03
N GLY A 116 5.63 5.76 36.09
CA GLY A 116 5.01 5.47 34.78
C GLY A 116 6.02 5.23 33.64
N VAL A 117 5.59 4.51 32.59
CA VAL A 117 6.41 4.17 31.41
C VAL A 117 6.06 5.08 30.21
N ILE A 118 7.03 5.80 29.64
CA ILE A 118 6.76 6.83 28.60
C ILE A 118 6.45 6.27 27.22
N ASN A 119 7.03 5.15 26.78
CA ASN A 119 6.91 4.73 25.39
C ASN A 119 6.92 3.21 25.27
N SER A 120 5.85 2.67 24.68
CA SER A 120 5.64 1.24 24.42
C SER A 120 6.54 0.67 23.31
N GLU A 121 7.34 1.49 22.62
CA GLU A 121 8.19 1.04 21.50
C GLU A 121 9.53 0.42 21.93
N LEU A 122 10.13 0.83 23.07
CA LEU A 122 11.39 0.19 23.55
C LEU A 122 11.11 -1.08 24.36
N PHE A 123 9.91 -1.18 24.93
CA PHE A 123 9.44 -2.30 25.72
C PHE A 123 8.57 -3.27 24.92
N SER A 124 8.34 -3.00 23.64
CA SER A 124 7.88 -4.04 22.73
C SER A 124 9.01 -5.06 22.59
N GLN A 125 8.93 -6.14 23.37
CA GLN A 125 9.15 -7.45 22.76
C GLN A 125 8.40 -7.44 21.41
N PRO A 126 8.83 -8.16 20.37
CA PRO A 126 7.90 -8.50 19.31
C PRO A 126 6.75 -9.19 20.01
N ILE A 127 5.67 -8.45 20.30
CA ILE A 127 4.43 -9.00 20.76
C ILE A 127 4.15 -9.98 19.63
N PRO A 128 4.14 -11.29 19.90
CA PRO A 128 3.64 -12.21 18.90
C PRO A 128 2.27 -11.66 18.54
N HIS A 129 2.17 -11.09 17.34
CA HIS A 129 0.96 -10.49 16.84
C HIS A 129 -0.17 -11.49 17.17
N PRO A 130 -1.34 -11.09 17.70
CA PRO A 130 -2.36 -12.05 18.15
C PRO A 130 -2.75 -13.07 17.07
N THR A 131 -2.41 -12.79 15.81
CA THR A 131 -2.47 -13.67 14.64
C THR A 131 -1.56 -14.90 14.67
N GLN A 132 -0.57 -15.01 15.56
CA GLN A 132 0.28 -16.21 15.67
C GLN A 132 -0.53 -17.48 15.97
N ASN A 133 -1.74 -17.35 16.54
CA ASN A 133 -2.69 -18.45 16.76
C ASN A 133 -4.09 -18.20 16.16
N LEU A 134 -4.32 -17.10 15.43
CA LEU A 134 -5.69 -16.65 15.08
C LEU A 134 -6.18 -17.09 13.70
N LEU A 135 -5.34 -17.75 12.90
CA LEU A 135 -5.68 -18.19 11.54
C LEU A 135 -5.37 -19.68 11.37
N SER A 136 -6.32 -20.54 11.76
CA SER A 136 -6.38 -21.94 11.31
C SER A 136 -6.65 -22.07 9.79
N SER A 137 -7.03 -20.96 9.14
CA SER A 137 -7.18 -20.80 7.70
C SER A 137 -6.80 -19.37 7.27
N PRO A 138 -6.14 -19.16 6.12
CA PRO A 138 -5.66 -17.85 5.69
C PRO A 138 -6.80 -16.87 5.36
N PRO A 139 -6.60 -15.56 5.56
CA PRO A 139 -7.57 -14.55 5.20
C PRO A 139 -7.75 -14.53 3.67
N ARG A 140 -8.99 -14.74 3.23
CA ARG A 140 -9.38 -14.64 1.81
C ARG A 140 -9.41 -13.16 1.44
N ILE A 141 -8.36 -12.68 0.77
CA ILE A 141 -8.34 -11.34 0.17
C ILE A 141 -9.33 -11.35 -0.99
N SER A 142 -10.58 -10.93 -0.75
CA SER A 142 -11.52 -10.62 -1.82
C SER A 142 -11.28 -9.18 -2.29
N PHE A 143 -11.21 -9.01 -3.61
CA PHE A 143 -11.08 -7.78 -4.40
C PHE A 143 -9.66 -7.39 -4.84
N LYS A 144 -9.17 -8.09 -5.87
CA LYS A 144 -8.24 -7.50 -6.84
C LYS A 144 -9.01 -6.46 -7.66
N ARG A 145 -8.50 -5.22 -7.75
CA ARG A 145 -8.98 -4.23 -8.74
C ARG A 145 -8.79 -4.82 -10.14
N LEU A 146 -9.86 -4.90 -10.93
CA LEU A 146 -9.76 -5.35 -12.33
C LEU A 146 -8.82 -4.42 -13.11
N SER A 147 -7.99 -4.99 -13.97
CA SER A 147 -7.09 -4.23 -14.86
C SER A 147 -7.91 -3.26 -15.71
N ASN A 148 -7.66 -1.96 -15.64
CA ASN A 148 -8.24 -0.98 -16.56
C ASN A 148 -7.37 -0.83 -17.81
N LEU A 149 -7.85 -0.11 -18.84
CA LEU A 149 -7.07 0.10 -20.07
C LEU A 149 -5.70 0.74 -19.77
N HIS A 150 -5.62 1.65 -18.81
CA HIS A 150 -4.34 2.21 -18.38
C HIS A 150 -3.38 1.13 -17.85
N ASN A 151 -3.84 0.20 -17.00
CA ASN A 151 -3.01 -0.92 -16.51
C ASN A 151 -2.58 -1.90 -17.61
N LEU A 152 -3.33 -1.96 -18.72
CA LEU A 152 -3.03 -2.79 -19.90
C LEU A 152 -2.08 -2.08 -20.88
N LEU A 153 -2.12 -0.75 -20.95
CA LEU A 153 -1.39 0.06 -21.93
C LEU A 153 -0.17 0.80 -21.36
N VAL A 154 -0.08 0.92 -20.02
CA VAL A 154 0.96 1.69 -19.34
C VAL A 154 1.55 0.85 -18.20
N HIS A 155 2.86 0.65 -18.24
CA HIS A 155 3.64 0.16 -17.09
C HIS A 155 4.01 1.37 -16.21
N PRO A 156 3.51 1.49 -14.98
CA PRO A 156 3.81 2.63 -14.14
C PRO A 156 5.26 2.55 -13.64
N LYS A 157 6.08 3.51 -14.04
CA LYS A 157 7.33 3.84 -13.35
C LYS A 157 7.05 5.13 -12.57
N LEU A 158 6.96 5.04 -11.26
CA LEU A 158 6.83 6.23 -10.42
C LEU A 158 8.10 7.09 -10.58
N PRO A 159 7.99 8.43 -10.71
CA PRO A 159 9.15 9.30 -10.66
C PRO A 159 9.76 9.31 -9.26
N ASP A 160 11.09 9.32 -9.18
CA ASP A 160 11.83 9.51 -7.93
C ASP A 160 11.47 10.87 -7.30
N PRO A 161 11.14 10.93 -6.00
CA PRO A 161 10.89 12.19 -5.30
C PRO A 161 12.23 12.86 -4.97
N GLN A 162 12.85 13.47 -5.98
CA GLN A 162 13.95 14.41 -5.78
C GLN A 162 13.67 15.72 -6.52
N GLN A 163 13.05 16.66 -5.82
CA GLN A 163 13.17 18.13 -5.89
C GLN A 163 11.96 18.71 -5.12
N SER A 164 12.04 19.72 -4.26
CA SER A 164 13.12 20.59 -3.82
C SER A 164 12.60 21.33 -2.57
N PHE A 165 13.17 21.07 -1.39
CA PHE A 165 12.88 21.86 -0.20
C PHE A 165 13.81 23.09 -0.14
N HIS A 166 13.24 24.28 -0.26
CA HIS A 166 13.91 25.55 -0.03
C HIS A 166 14.15 25.77 1.47
N PHE A 167 15.42 25.80 1.92
CA PHE A 167 15.79 26.29 3.26
C PHE A 167 17.16 27.03 3.23
N ASN A 168 17.31 28.01 4.14
CA ASN A 168 18.32 29.08 4.24
C ASN A 168 19.83 28.67 4.13
N GLN A 169 20.68 29.59 3.60
CA GLN A 169 22.07 29.36 3.13
C GLN A 169 23.16 29.60 4.21
N HIS A 170 23.73 28.57 4.87
CA HIS A 170 24.85 28.70 5.83
C HIS A 170 25.76 27.44 5.94
N ASN A 171 27.08 27.58 6.18
CA ASN A 171 27.97 26.48 6.60
C ASN A 171 27.99 26.31 8.12
N LYS A 172 27.74 25.10 8.64
CA LYS A 172 27.71 24.81 10.10
C LYS A 172 28.63 23.65 10.49
N ARG A 173 29.04 23.63 11.76
CA ARG A 173 29.67 22.45 12.37
C ARG A 173 28.64 21.32 12.45
N CYS A 174 29.06 20.06 12.24
CA CYS A 174 28.14 18.92 12.26
C CYS A 174 27.65 18.52 13.67
N MET A 175 27.97 19.31 14.69
CA MET A 175 27.58 19.16 16.12
C MET A 175 27.94 17.81 16.78
N LYS A 176 28.68 16.93 16.10
CA LYS A 176 29.20 15.69 16.67
C LYS A 176 30.45 15.97 17.51
N GLN A 177 30.35 15.74 18.82
CA GLN A 177 31.40 15.97 19.84
C GLN A 177 32.81 15.42 19.47
N ARG A 178 32.89 14.33 18.70
CA ARG A 178 34.15 13.68 18.30
C ARG A 178 34.65 14.02 16.90
N CYS A 179 33.99 14.94 16.21
CA CYS A 179 34.42 15.32 14.87
C CYS A 179 35.66 16.21 14.94
N ASN A 180 36.85 15.64 14.73
CA ASN A 180 38.09 16.44 14.68
C ASN A 180 38.07 17.49 13.56
N THR A 181 37.31 17.25 12.49
CA THR A 181 37.12 18.22 11.41
C THR A 181 36.38 19.48 11.85
N CYS A 182 35.47 19.41 12.82
CA CYS A 182 34.83 20.61 13.38
C CYS A 182 35.81 21.54 14.10
N LYS A 183 36.97 21.02 14.57
CA LYS A 183 37.99 21.83 15.27
C LYS A 183 38.70 22.78 14.33
N ILE A 184 38.98 22.31 13.12
CA ILE A 184 39.68 23.07 12.08
C ILE A 184 38.75 23.72 11.06
N HIS A 185 37.42 23.53 11.19
CA HIS A 185 36.40 24.09 10.29
C HIS A 185 35.55 25.15 11.03
N PRO A 186 35.86 26.45 10.88
CA PRO A 186 35.04 27.51 11.45
C PRO A 186 33.74 27.70 10.65
N PRO A 187 32.58 27.88 11.32
CA PRO A 187 31.34 28.26 10.64
C PRO A 187 31.50 29.65 10.00
N SER A 188 30.98 29.83 8.78
CA SER A 188 31.04 31.10 8.07
C SER A 188 29.90 31.19 7.06
N GLU A 189 29.42 32.39 6.80
CA GLU A 189 28.33 32.67 5.83
C GLU A 189 28.86 33.16 4.48
N THR A 190 30.09 33.68 4.47
CA THR A 190 30.77 34.19 3.28
C THR A 190 32.24 33.78 3.29
N PHE A 191 32.91 33.88 2.15
CA PHE A 191 34.37 33.83 2.10
C PHE A 191 34.96 34.96 1.23
N ASN A 192 36.09 35.49 1.66
CA ASN A 192 36.82 36.55 0.95
C ASN A 192 37.92 35.94 0.09
N SER A 193 37.92 36.26 -1.20
CA SER A 193 39.07 36.00 -2.08
C SER A 193 40.11 37.08 -1.85
N ARG A 194 41.33 36.71 -1.45
CA ARG A 194 42.43 37.66 -1.26
C ARG A 194 42.97 38.19 -2.60
N ASN A 195 42.81 37.43 -3.69
CA ASN A 195 43.29 37.83 -5.02
C ASN A 195 42.36 38.86 -5.68
N THR A 196 41.04 38.72 -5.51
CA THR A 196 40.06 39.64 -6.10
C THR A 196 39.49 40.66 -5.11
N LYS A 197 39.83 40.54 -3.81
CA LYS A 197 39.26 41.31 -2.68
C LYS A 197 37.73 41.27 -2.59
N LYS A 198 37.07 40.34 -3.28
CA LYS A 198 35.60 40.17 -3.27
C LYS A 198 35.15 39.12 -2.25
N GLN A 199 33.99 39.39 -1.65
CA GLN A 199 33.30 38.50 -0.71
C GLN A 199 32.23 37.71 -1.48
N TYR A 200 32.25 36.38 -1.33
CA TYR A 200 31.32 35.47 -1.99
C TYR A 200 30.44 34.78 -0.95
N PRO A 201 29.10 34.73 -1.14
CA PRO A 201 28.20 33.95 -0.28
C PRO A 201 28.34 32.45 -0.56
N PHE A 202 28.13 31.62 0.47
CA PHE A 202 28.10 30.16 0.27
C PHE A 202 26.80 29.72 -0.40
N GLN A 203 26.91 28.86 -1.41
CA GLN A 203 25.76 28.23 -2.06
C GLN A 203 25.41 26.91 -1.36
N GLY A 204 24.33 26.88 -0.59
CA GLY A 204 23.78 25.68 0.06
C GLY A 204 24.16 25.49 1.53
N HIS A 205 23.63 24.43 2.16
CA HIS A 205 23.89 24.07 3.55
C HIS A 205 24.91 22.92 3.64
N HIS A 206 26.13 23.21 4.10
CA HIS A 206 27.19 22.20 4.20
C HIS A 206 27.73 22.08 5.63
N ASP A 207 28.01 20.83 6.02
CA ASP A 207 28.63 20.46 7.29
C ASP A 207 29.77 19.45 7.07
N CYS A 208 30.37 18.94 8.16
CA CYS A 208 31.45 17.96 8.04
C CYS A 208 31.02 16.57 7.50
N ASN A 209 29.72 16.28 7.41
CA ASN A 209 29.19 15.06 6.81
C ASN A 209 28.84 15.24 5.33
N THR A 210 28.72 16.47 4.86
CA THR A 210 28.43 16.76 3.46
C THR A 210 29.52 16.17 2.55
N ALA A 211 29.05 15.51 1.49
CA ALA A 211 29.85 14.90 0.44
C ALA A 211 29.82 15.78 -0.82
N ASN A 212 30.68 15.47 -1.80
CA ASN A 212 30.81 16.24 -3.05
C ASN A 212 31.17 17.71 -2.83
N LEU A 213 32.23 17.95 -2.05
CA LEU A 213 32.70 19.29 -1.70
C LEU A 213 34.07 19.61 -2.29
N ILE A 214 34.24 20.87 -2.70
CA ILE A 214 35.54 21.51 -2.90
C ILE A 214 35.91 22.20 -1.59
N TYR A 215 37.09 21.91 -1.06
CA TYR A 215 37.61 22.49 0.18
C TYR A 215 39.00 23.06 -0.03
N GLN A 216 39.40 23.96 0.86
CA GLN A 216 40.70 24.58 0.91
C GLN A 216 41.29 24.47 2.31
N LEU A 217 42.57 24.13 2.39
CA LEU A 217 43.37 24.17 3.60
C LEU A 217 44.26 25.42 3.55
N TYR A 218 44.24 26.19 4.62
CA TYR A 218 45.12 27.32 4.84
C TYR A 218 46.16 26.92 5.87
N CYS A 219 47.44 27.12 5.57
CA CYS A 219 48.47 27.00 6.57
C CYS A 219 48.32 28.13 7.60
N ASN A 220 48.40 27.80 8.89
CA ASN A 220 48.34 28.77 9.97
C ASN A 220 49.69 29.48 10.19
N PHE A 221 50.78 29.01 9.56
CA PHE A 221 52.15 29.47 9.80
C PHE A 221 52.83 30.12 8.59
N CYS A 222 52.30 29.95 7.38
CA CYS A 222 52.80 30.61 6.18
C CYS A 222 51.67 30.84 5.17
N GLU A 223 51.99 31.44 4.02
CA GLU A 223 50.98 31.79 3.01
C GLU A 223 50.53 30.63 2.12
N ALA A 224 51.02 29.40 2.38
CA ALA A 224 50.68 28.22 1.59
C ALA A 224 49.20 27.83 1.74
N LYS A 225 48.62 27.38 0.62
CA LYS A 225 47.24 26.91 0.54
C LYS A 225 47.17 25.63 -0.27
N TYR A 226 46.23 24.76 0.08
CA TYR A 226 45.95 23.54 -0.65
C TYR A 226 44.47 23.46 -0.98
N ASN A 227 44.12 23.36 -2.26
CA ASN A 227 42.76 23.13 -2.71
C ASN A 227 42.55 21.64 -3.00
N GLY A 228 41.45 21.07 -2.51
CA GLY A 228 41.14 19.66 -2.70
C GLY A 228 39.65 19.42 -2.93
N LEU A 229 39.34 18.28 -3.53
CA LEU A 229 37.98 17.81 -3.80
C LEU A 229 37.71 16.52 -3.01
N THR A 230 36.47 16.33 -2.57
CA THR A 230 36.02 15.08 -1.94
C THR A 230 34.64 14.66 -2.42
N THR A 231 34.52 13.40 -2.84
CA THR A 231 33.25 12.77 -3.23
C THR A 231 32.54 12.10 -2.05
N GLY A 232 33.23 11.86 -0.95
CA GLY A 232 32.67 11.37 0.30
C GLY A 232 32.54 12.48 1.35
N PRO A 233 32.03 12.17 2.55
CA PRO A 233 31.92 13.14 3.64
C PRO A 233 33.26 13.85 3.95
N LEU A 234 33.24 15.19 4.04
CA LEU A 234 34.44 16.02 4.32
C LEU A 234 35.24 15.53 5.53
N ARG A 235 34.57 15.05 6.58
CA ARG A 235 35.22 14.52 7.78
C ARG A 235 36.16 13.35 7.49
N ILE A 236 35.79 12.48 6.55
CA ILE A 236 36.61 11.32 6.18
C ILE A 236 37.85 11.81 5.45
N ARG A 237 37.70 12.76 4.53
CA ARG A 237 38.85 13.31 3.79
C ARG A 237 39.86 14.01 4.69
N MET A 238 39.40 14.79 5.68
CA MET A 238 40.30 15.43 6.65
C MET A 238 41.00 14.40 7.54
N ASN A 239 40.33 13.30 7.90
CA ASN A 239 40.96 12.22 8.66
C ASN A 239 42.04 11.51 7.85
N ASN A 240 41.87 11.36 6.53
CA ASN A 240 42.93 10.81 5.68
C ASN A 240 44.16 11.73 5.67
N HIS A 241 43.98 13.05 5.53
CA HIS A 241 45.10 13.99 5.62
C HIS A 241 45.78 13.96 7.00
N ARG A 242 45.02 13.84 8.09
CA ARG A 242 45.57 13.63 9.45
C ARG A 242 46.42 12.36 9.52
N PHE A 243 45.89 11.26 8.99
CA PHE A 243 46.56 9.97 8.96
C PHE A 243 47.89 10.07 8.20
N ASP A 244 47.85 10.61 6.97
CA ASP A 244 49.03 10.75 6.11
C ASP A 244 50.10 11.65 6.76
N THR A 245 49.69 12.75 7.41
CA THR A 245 50.60 13.67 8.11
C THR A 245 51.26 12.99 9.31
N ASN A 246 50.50 12.21 10.09
CA ASN A 246 51.02 11.50 11.25
C ASN A 246 51.98 10.36 10.86
N HIS A 247 51.78 9.75 9.70
CA HIS A 247 52.65 8.68 9.18
C HIS A 247 53.82 9.20 8.35
N LYS A 248 53.98 10.52 8.22
CA LYS A 248 55.05 11.18 7.44
C LYS A 248 55.12 10.66 6.00
N ASP A 249 53.97 10.55 5.35
CA ASP A 249 53.88 10.20 3.93
C ASP A 249 54.30 11.42 3.07
N LEU A 250 55.62 11.64 2.97
CA LEU A 250 56.24 12.83 2.36
C LEU A 250 56.03 12.92 0.83
N ASP A 251 55.54 11.85 0.20
CA ASP A 251 55.17 11.85 -1.22
C ASP A 251 53.90 12.67 -1.48
N LYS A 252 53.12 12.99 -0.43
CA LYS A 252 51.92 13.81 -0.52
C LYS A 252 52.19 15.27 -0.11
N PRO A 253 51.57 16.25 -0.80
CA PRO A 253 51.87 17.67 -0.58
C PRO A 253 51.45 18.19 0.81
N VAL A 254 50.36 17.67 1.38
CA VAL A 254 49.84 18.12 2.68
C VAL A 254 50.73 17.67 3.86
N PRO A 255 51.12 16.38 3.95
CA PRO A 255 52.13 15.93 4.93
C PRO A 255 53.51 16.58 4.73
N SER A 256 53.99 16.66 3.49
CA SER A 256 55.30 17.25 3.16
C SER A 256 55.39 18.70 3.64
N HIS A 257 54.35 19.50 3.41
CA HIS A 257 54.29 20.88 3.88
C HIS A 257 54.16 21.00 5.41
N ALA A 258 53.33 20.17 6.06
CA ALA A 258 53.23 20.20 7.52
C ALA A 258 54.55 19.84 8.21
N ASN A 259 55.36 18.98 7.56
CA ASN A 259 56.68 18.60 8.03
C ASN A 259 57.67 19.79 8.01
N ILE A 260 57.56 20.73 7.06
CA ILE A 260 58.36 21.96 7.02
C ILE A 260 58.17 22.77 8.33
N HIS A 261 56.95 22.82 8.84
CA HIS A 261 56.63 23.51 10.10
C HIS A 261 56.85 22.64 11.35
N SER A 262 57.19 21.36 11.18
CA SER A 262 57.25 20.37 12.26
C SER A 262 55.96 20.33 13.10
N LYS A 263 54.80 20.43 12.44
CA LYS A 263 53.47 20.46 13.08
C LYS A 263 52.59 19.31 12.60
N ASN A 264 51.62 18.93 13.44
CA ASN A 264 50.57 17.98 13.05
C ASN A 264 49.50 18.66 12.18
N PHE A 265 48.67 17.87 11.50
CA PHE A 265 47.68 18.40 10.55
C PHE A 265 46.74 19.45 11.17
N ASP A 266 46.21 19.19 12.38
CA ASP A 266 45.21 20.07 13.00
C ASP A 266 45.80 21.39 13.50
N SER A 267 47.09 21.44 13.82
CA SER A 267 47.77 22.68 14.19
C SER A 267 48.26 23.46 12.96
N CYS A 268 48.68 22.74 11.92
CA CYS A 268 49.19 23.36 10.70
C CYS A 268 48.09 23.96 9.83
N TYR A 269 46.89 23.36 9.79
CA TYR A 269 45.88 23.73 8.80
C TYR A 269 44.51 24.10 9.37
N THR A 270 43.90 25.10 8.75
CA THR A 270 42.48 25.44 8.90
C THR A 270 41.73 25.10 7.60
N THR A 271 40.57 24.43 7.68
CA THR A 271 39.79 24.01 6.50
C THR A 271 38.58 24.90 6.24
N ARG A 272 38.38 25.23 4.96
CA ARG A 272 37.25 26.01 4.46
C ARG A 272 36.58 25.26 3.31
N ILE A 273 35.26 25.22 3.29
CA ILE A 273 34.50 24.72 2.13
C ILE A 273 34.41 25.86 1.12
N LEU A 274 34.71 25.60 -0.14
CA LEU A 274 34.60 26.58 -1.23
C LEU A 274 33.28 26.43 -2.00
N GLY A 275 32.75 25.21 -2.10
CA GLY A 275 31.47 24.94 -2.75
C GLY A 275 31.15 23.45 -2.80
N ALA A 276 29.92 23.12 -3.16
CA ALA A 276 29.48 21.75 -3.45
C ALA A 276 29.27 21.56 -4.95
N PHE A 277 29.51 20.36 -5.45
CA PHE A 277 29.21 20.01 -6.84
C PHE A 277 28.11 18.93 -6.87
N PRO A 278 27.19 18.99 -7.85
CA PRO A 278 26.11 18.01 -7.97
C PRO A 278 26.64 16.60 -8.25
N THR A 279 25.92 15.60 -7.76
CA THR A 279 26.13 14.19 -8.10
C THR A 279 25.98 14.04 -9.62
N ALA A 280 26.83 13.22 -10.24
CA ALA A 280 27.18 13.21 -11.67
C ALA A 280 26.04 13.09 -12.71
N THR A 281 24.76 13.08 -12.33
CA THR A 281 23.61 12.99 -13.23
C THR A 281 23.22 14.30 -13.93
N THR A 282 23.76 15.47 -13.52
CA THR A 282 23.38 16.78 -14.10
C THR A 282 24.55 17.67 -14.53
N LEU A 283 25.75 17.13 -14.73
CA LEU A 283 26.84 17.86 -15.38
C LEU A 283 26.80 17.55 -16.89
N ASN A 284 25.94 18.26 -17.61
CA ASN A 284 26.10 18.41 -19.06
C ASN A 284 27.53 18.92 -19.33
N SER A 285 28.17 18.47 -20.40
CA SER A 285 29.56 18.71 -20.82
C SER A 285 30.03 20.18 -20.95
N VAL A 286 29.18 21.15 -20.62
CA VAL A 286 29.32 22.57 -20.97
C VAL A 286 30.17 23.42 -19.98
N PRO A 287 30.29 23.15 -18.66
CA PRO A 287 30.98 24.08 -17.76
C PRO A 287 32.52 23.95 -17.74
N ILE A 288 33.11 22.80 -18.10
CA ILE A 288 34.57 22.61 -17.98
C ILE A 288 35.33 23.37 -19.07
N THR A 289 34.87 23.31 -20.33
CA THR A 289 35.51 23.99 -21.46
C THR A 289 35.52 25.51 -21.28
N ASN A 290 34.42 26.08 -20.77
CA ASN A 290 34.34 27.51 -20.47
C ASN A 290 35.30 27.92 -19.34
N CYS A 291 35.43 27.13 -18.28
CA CYS A 291 36.39 27.40 -17.21
C CYS A 291 37.85 27.30 -17.68
N CYS A 292 38.18 26.36 -18.58
CA CYS A 292 39.53 26.28 -19.17
C CYS A 292 39.84 27.52 -19.99
N GLN A 293 38.92 27.96 -20.86
CA GLN A 293 39.08 29.17 -21.67
C GLN A 293 39.22 30.43 -20.82
N GLU A 294 38.46 30.55 -19.73
CA GLU A 294 38.60 31.67 -18.79
C GLU A 294 39.94 31.65 -18.04
N PHE A 295 40.47 30.47 -17.70
CA PHE A 295 41.74 30.32 -17.02
C PHE A 295 42.94 30.64 -17.93
N GLU A 296 42.88 30.19 -19.19
CA GLU A 296 43.85 30.54 -20.23
C GLU A 296 43.80 32.03 -20.58
N ALA A 297 42.58 32.61 -20.72
CA ALA A 297 42.40 34.04 -20.97
C ALA A 297 42.91 34.92 -19.81
N ALA A 298 43.00 34.36 -18.59
CA ALA A 298 43.61 35.01 -17.43
C ALA A 298 45.16 34.88 -17.39
N GLY A 299 45.78 34.20 -18.36
CA GLY A 299 47.23 34.09 -18.51
C GLY A 299 47.91 33.13 -17.53
N HIS A 300 47.20 32.12 -17.03
CA HIS A 300 47.75 31.13 -16.09
C HIS A 300 48.14 29.82 -16.79
N GLU A 301 49.30 29.25 -16.43
CA GLU A 301 49.74 27.94 -16.92
C GLU A 301 49.11 26.78 -16.12
N PHE A 302 48.71 25.71 -16.82
CA PHE A 302 48.18 24.52 -16.17
C PHE A 302 49.30 23.70 -15.53
N SER A 303 49.16 23.41 -14.23
CA SER A 303 50.05 22.44 -13.56
C SER A 303 49.80 21.01 -14.05
N ALA A 304 50.81 20.13 -13.96
CA ALA A 304 50.66 18.70 -14.29
C ALA A 304 49.46 18.03 -13.57
N GLY A 305 49.18 18.43 -12.32
CA GLY A 305 48.01 17.97 -11.58
C GLY A 305 46.68 18.46 -12.16
N MET A 306 46.63 19.68 -12.70
CA MET A 306 45.44 20.23 -13.38
C MET A 306 45.21 19.51 -14.71
N ILE A 307 46.27 19.30 -15.50
CA ILE A 307 46.20 18.52 -16.76
C ILE A 307 45.70 17.10 -16.48
N ALA A 308 46.19 16.45 -15.42
CA ALA A 308 45.70 15.13 -15.00
C ALA A 308 44.24 15.12 -14.52
N CYS A 309 43.72 16.24 -14.00
CA CYS A 309 42.30 16.39 -13.64
C CYS A 309 41.42 16.61 -14.87
N MET A 310 41.88 17.41 -15.85
CA MET A 310 41.19 17.60 -17.12
C MET A 310 41.10 16.29 -17.89
N PHE A 311 42.21 15.53 -17.92
CA PHE A 311 42.23 14.17 -18.42
C PHE A 311 41.17 13.28 -17.76
N ASP A 312 41.15 13.15 -16.42
CA ASP A 312 40.15 12.32 -15.71
C ASP A 312 38.70 12.78 -15.95
N ALA A 313 38.48 14.09 -16.10
CA ALA A 313 37.16 14.64 -16.42
C ALA A 313 36.70 14.19 -17.82
N HIS A 314 37.51 14.41 -18.86
CA HIS A 314 37.19 13.99 -20.22
C HIS A 314 36.97 12.48 -20.33
N VAL A 315 37.76 11.69 -19.58
CA VAL A 315 37.55 10.25 -19.47
C VAL A 315 36.17 9.89 -18.93
N ARG A 316 35.69 10.59 -17.90
CA ARG A 316 34.36 10.35 -17.29
C ARG A 316 33.20 10.82 -18.17
N PHE A 317 33.40 11.87 -18.97
CA PHE A 317 32.40 12.37 -19.91
C PHE A 317 32.35 11.59 -21.23
N GLY A 318 33.32 10.69 -21.48
CA GLY A 318 33.35 9.87 -22.69
C GLY A 318 33.98 10.54 -23.92
N ASN A 319 34.72 11.63 -23.70
CA ASN A 319 35.42 12.42 -24.73
C ASN A 319 36.82 11.85 -24.96
N LEU A 320 36.99 11.02 -25.99
CA LEU A 320 38.24 10.29 -26.21
C LEU A 320 39.37 11.16 -26.77
N GLU A 321 39.07 12.02 -27.75
CA GLU A 321 40.09 12.80 -28.46
C GLU A 321 40.80 13.79 -27.53
N GLU A 322 40.02 14.50 -26.70
CA GLU A 322 40.53 15.44 -25.71
C GLU A 322 41.26 14.72 -24.58
N ALA A 323 40.77 13.54 -24.14
CA ALA A 323 41.48 12.72 -23.16
C ALA A 323 42.86 12.27 -23.69
N GLU A 324 42.95 11.83 -24.96
CA GLU A 324 44.21 11.46 -25.59
C GLU A 324 45.17 12.65 -25.73
N ALA A 325 44.64 13.84 -26.08
CA ALA A 325 45.42 15.07 -26.17
C ALA A 325 46.03 15.46 -24.82
N TYR A 326 45.23 15.54 -23.75
CA TYR A 326 45.73 15.87 -22.41
C TYR A 326 46.64 14.79 -21.84
N PHE A 327 46.42 13.51 -22.17
CA PHE A 327 47.34 12.43 -21.77
C PHE A 327 48.72 12.55 -22.45
N LYS A 328 48.75 12.91 -23.74
CA LYS A 328 49.98 13.17 -24.49
C LYS A 328 50.70 14.41 -23.97
N GLU A 329 49.95 15.47 -23.70
CA GLU A 329 50.47 16.69 -23.10
C GLU A 329 51.09 16.40 -21.74
N LEU A 330 50.38 15.71 -20.84
CA LEU A 330 50.88 15.33 -19.51
C LEU A 330 52.19 14.52 -19.58
N THR A 331 52.27 13.58 -20.52
CA THR A 331 53.47 12.75 -20.70
C THR A 331 54.66 13.55 -21.24
N THR A 332 54.40 14.63 -21.98
CA THR A 332 55.42 15.49 -22.61
C THR A 332 55.89 16.60 -21.69
N SER A 333 54.96 17.28 -21.01
CA SER A 333 55.23 18.43 -20.14
C SER A 333 55.75 18.03 -18.75
N ALA A 334 55.37 16.86 -18.24
CA ALA A 334 55.78 16.38 -16.92
C ALA A 334 56.11 14.88 -16.94
N PRO A 335 57.23 14.45 -17.55
CA PRO A 335 57.56 13.02 -17.72
C PRO A 335 57.81 12.27 -16.40
N SER A 336 58.11 12.96 -15.30
CA SER A 336 58.25 12.38 -13.96
C SER A 336 56.91 12.21 -13.22
N PHE A 337 55.81 12.72 -13.77
CA PHE A 337 54.49 12.65 -13.14
C PHE A 337 53.88 11.25 -13.33
N THR A 338 53.61 10.55 -12.22
CA THR A 338 52.98 9.24 -12.23
C THR A 338 51.46 9.35 -12.22
N LEU A 339 50.81 8.77 -13.24
CA LEU A 339 49.35 8.76 -13.31
C LEU A 339 48.78 7.74 -12.31
N ASP A 340 47.74 8.15 -11.59
CA ASP A 340 47.03 7.31 -10.64
C ASP A 340 46.39 6.08 -11.31
N HIS A 341 46.56 4.90 -10.73
CA HIS A 341 46.04 3.62 -11.23
C HIS A 341 44.52 3.64 -11.47
N PHE A 342 43.72 4.39 -10.70
CA PHE A 342 42.28 4.51 -10.98
C PHE A 342 42.00 5.19 -12.32
N LYS A 343 42.77 6.25 -12.63
CA LYS A 343 42.64 7.00 -13.88
C LYS A 343 43.11 6.17 -15.08
N VAL A 344 44.14 5.35 -14.88
CA VAL A 344 44.63 4.40 -15.90
C VAL A 344 43.54 3.40 -16.27
N VAL A 345 42.89 2.77 -15.28
CA VAL A 345 41.83 1.78 -15.52
C VAL A 345 40.56 2.44 -16.09
N ASP A 346 40.18 3.64 -15.63
CA ASP A 346 39.04 4.37 -16.19
C ASP A 346 39.30 4.80 -17.65
N PHE A 347 40.54 5.19 -18.00
CA PHE A 347 40.90 5.50 -19.38
C PHE A 347 40.95 4.25 -20.26
N ALA A 348 41.48 3.13 -19.75
CA ALA A 348 41.39 1.84 -20.43
C ALA A 348 39.91 1.44 -20.69
N THR A 349 39.01 1.75 -19.74
CA THR A 349 37.57 1.52 -19.91
C THR A 349 37.00 2.37 -21.05
N LEU A 350 37.35 3.66 -21.12
CA LEU A 350 36.94 4.52 -22.22
C LEU A 350 37.46 4.01 -23.58
N LEU A 351 38.74 3.62 -23.66
CA LEU A 351 39.33 3.06 -24.87
C LEU A 351 38.57 1.81 -25.37
N VAL A 352 38.20 0.90 -24.45
CA VAL A 352 37.38 -0.28 -24.76
C VAL A 352 36.01 0.13 -25.30
N THR A 353 35.30 1.06 -24.64
CA THR A 353 33.96 1.50 -25.09
C THR A 353 33.97 2.18 -26.47
N LYS A 354 35.14 2.65 -26.93
CA LYS A 354 35.33 3.28 -28.24
C LYS A 354 36.00 2.35 -29.27
N GLY A 355 36.14 1.05 -28.96
CA GLY A 355 36.68 0.04 -29.87
C GLY A 355 38.20 -0.02 -29.98
N LYS A 356 38.95 0.68 -29.11
CA LYS A 356 40.43 0.69 -29.10
C LYS A 356 41.01 -0.31 -28.09
N LEU A 357 40.67 -1.60 -28.22
CA LEU A 357 41.10 -2.65 -27.27
C LEU A 357 42.63 -2.80 -27.17
N LYS A 358 43.34 -2.74 -28.30
CA LYS A 358 44.81 -2.89 -28.34
C LYS A 358 45.51 -1.77 -27.56
N ASP A 359 44.98 -0.56 -27.62
CA ASP A 359 45.53 0.60 -26.93
C ASP A 359 45.25 0.52 -25.42
N ALA A 360 44.09 0.00 -25.02
CA ALA A 360 43.80 -0.28 -23.62
C ALA A 360 44.78 -1.33 -23.03
N VAL A 361 45.06 -2.40 -23.77
CA VAL A 361 46.01 -3.45 -23.35
C VAL A 361 47.44 -2.90 -23.26
N SER A 362 47.88 -2.09 -24.23
CA SER A 362 49.22 -1.49 -24.21
C SER A 362 49.37 -0.51 -23.04
N LEU A 363 48.34 0.28 -22.74
CA LEU A 363 48.29 1.19 -21.61
C LEU A 363 48.44 0.45 -20.27
N LEU A 364 47.69 -0.63 -20.06
CA LEU A 364 47.74 -1.41 -18.83
C LEU A 364 49.10 -2.11 -18.63
N ASN A 365 49.74 -2.56 -19.71
CA ASN A 365 51.10 -3.11 -19.65
C ASN A 365 52.17 -2.05 -19.36
N LYS A 366 51.98 -0.81 -19.85
CA LYS A 366 52.89 0.31 -19.60
C LYS A 366 52.89 0.75 -18.13
N TYR A 367 51.76 0.63 -17.45
CA TYR A 367 51.60 1.03 -16.05
C TYR A 367 51.18 -0.16 -15.17
N PRO A 368 52.08 -1.07 -14.77
CA PRO A 368 51.75 -2.18 -13.88
C PRO A 368 51.44 -1.70 -12.45
N ALA A 369 50.47 -2.33 -11.77
CA ALA A 369 50.12 -2.02 -10.39
C ALA A 369 51.02 -2.81 -9.42
N ASN A 370 52.21 -2.27 -9.11
CA ASN A 370 53.14 -2.87 -8.13
C ASN A 370 52.69 -2.61 -6.66
N ILE A 371 51.48 -3.04 -6.30
CA ILE A 371 50.89 -2.75 -4.99
C ILE A 371 51.32 -3.79 -3.95
N ARG A 372 52.32 -3.46 -3.13
CA ARG A 372 52.64 -4.22 -1.89
C ARG A 372 51.72 -3.77 -0.74
N GLY A 373 50.47 -4.25 -0.72
CA GLY A 373 49.60 -4.06 0.45
C GLY A 373 48.11 -4.40 0.25
N LYS A 374 47.57 -5.31 1.08
CA LYS A 374 46.17 -5.82 1.02
C LYS A 374 45.07 -4.74 1.12
N GLY A 375 45.35 -3.58 1.69
CA GLY A 375 44.35 -2.51 1.90
C GLY A 375 44.03 -1.65 0.67
N SER A 376 44.95 -1.53 -0.29
CA SER A 376 44.77 -0.69 -1.49
C SER A 376 44.00 -1.42 -2.62
N MET A 377 44.18 -2.75 -2.74
CA MET A 377 43.55 -3.59 -3.78
C MET A 377 42.01 -3.57 -3.78
N VAL A 378 41.36 -3.34 -2.64
CA VAL A 378 39.88 -3.32 -2.55
C VAL A 378 39.28 -2.12 -3.29
N SER A 379 40.01 -1.01 -3.39
CA SER A 379 39.49 0.24 -3.96
C SER A 379 39.44 0.25 -5.50
N ILE A 380 40.44 -0.30 -6.18
CA ILE A 380 40.52 -0.35 -7.66
C ILE A 380 39.58 -1.41 -8.25
N SER A 381 39.18 -2.41 -7.44
CA SER A 381 38.32 -3.52 -7.85
C SER A 381 37.03 -3.06 -8.56
N ARG A 382 36.43 -1.94 -8.14
CA ARG A 382 35.23 -1.40 -8.80
C ARG A 382 35.50 -0.90 -10.22
N ASN A 383 36.65 -0.27 -10.44
CA ASN A 383 37.07 0.22 -11.75
C ASN A 383 37.40 -0.96 -12.68
N CYS A 384 38.09 -1.99 -12.17
CA CYS A 384 38.31 -3.25 -12.91
C CYS A 384 36.99 -3.91 -13.31
N LEU A 385 36.01 -3.94 -12.40
CA LEU A 385 34.67 -4.48 -12.71
C LEU A 385 33.98 -3.65 -13.81
N ARG A 386 34.07 -2.32 -13.77
CA ARG A 386 33.52 -1.45 -14.83
C ARG A 386 34.17 -1.73 -16.18
N LEU A 387 35.50 -1.87 -16.21
CA LEU A 387 36.25 -2.25 -17.41
C LEU A 387 35.78 -3.61 -17.95
N LEU A 388 35.70 -4.64 -17.10
CA LEU A 388 35.27 -5.97 -17.50
C LEU A 388 33.79 -6.01 -17.92
N THR A 389 32.95 -5.17 -17.32
CA THR A 389 31.54 -5.01 -17.74
C THR A 389 31.47 -4.36 -19.11
N ALA A 390 32.24 -3.30 -19.36
CA ALA A 390 32.35 -2.68 -20.68
C ALA A 390 32.88 -3.67 -21.74
N MET A 391 33.83 -4.53 -21.39
CA MET A 391 34.30 -5.62 -22.26
C MET A 391 33.20 -6.65 -22.56
N SER A 392 32.35 -6.97 -21.58
CA SER A 392 31.21 -7.88 -21.79
C SER A 392 30.10 -7.28 -22.67
N GLU A 393 30.09 -5.96 -22.85
CA GLU A 393 29.14 -5.21 -23.67
C GLU A 393 29.70 -4.80 -25.04
N SER A 394 31.03 -4.77 -25.22
CA SER A 394 31.70 -4.24 -26.42
C SER A 394 31.63 -5.15 -27.66
N GLY A 395 31.01 -6.33 -27.58
CA GLY A 395 30.83 -7.26 -28.71
C GLY A 395 32.09 -8.02 -29.15
N GLU A 396 33.26 -7.78 -28.53
CA GLU A 396 34.57 -8.41 -28.83
C GLU A 396 34.68 -9.89 -28.39
N GLY A 397 33.58 -10.48 -27.89
CA GLY A 397 33.47 -11.87 -27.48
C GLY A 397 33.96 -12.16 -26.05
N ALA A 398 33.49 -13.28 -25.50
CA ALA A 398 33.82 -13.72 -24.14
C ALA A 398 35.31 -14.09 -23.95
N GLY A 399 36.00 -14.51 -25.04
CA GLY A 399 37.43 -14.79 -25.02
C GLY A 399 38.27 -13.56 -24.67
N SER A 400 38.02 -12.44 -25.34
CA SER A 400 38.70 -11.16 -25.09
C SER A 400 38.46 -10.64 -23.67
N THR A 401 37.26 -10.85 -23.11
CA THR A 401 36.96 -10.49 -21.71
C THR A 401 37.79 -11.34 -20.74
N ARG A 402 38.00 -12.62 -21.04
CA ARG A 402 38.84 -13.52 -20.23
C ARG A 402 40.31 -13.11 -20.29
N ASP A 403 40.81 -12.76 -21.47
CA ASP A 403 42.20 -12.31 -21.65
C ASP A 403 42.45 -10.97 -20.93
N MET A 404 41.47 -10.07 -20.93
CA MET A 404 41.53 -8.84 -20.15
C MET A 404 41.55 -9.13 -18.63
N LEU A 405 40.73 -10.06 -18.15
CA LEU A 405 40.75 -10.45 -16.73
C LEU A 405 42.09 -11.06 -16.33
N SER A 406 42.65 -11.95 -17.15
CA SER A 406 43.96 -12.57 -16.86
C SER A 406 45.07 -11.52 -16.84
N LEU A 407 45.04 -10.54 -17.75
CA LEU A 407 45.95 -9.39 -17.76
C LEU A 407 45.83 -8.57 -16.48
N LEU A 408 44.62 -8.21 -16.05
CA LEU A 408 44.41 -7.42 -14.84
C LEU A 408 44.92 -8.15 -13.57
N VAL A 409 44.75 -9.48 -13.51
CA VAL A 409 45.28 -10.29 -12.41
C VAL A 409 46.82 -10.36 -12.47
N GLN A 410 47.40 -10.58 -13.65
CA GLN A 410 48.86 -10.65 -13.83
C GLN A 410 49.54 -9.32 -13.49
N GLN A 411 48.92 -8.19 -13.86
CA GLN A 411 49.45 -6.85 -13.63
C GLN A 411 49.14 -6.32 -12.22
N GLY A 412 48.55 -7.13 -11.33
CA GLY A 412 48.34 -6.81 -9.92
C GLY A 412 47.13 -5.91 -9.61
N TYR A 413 46.23 -5.69 -10.56
CA TYR A 413 45.07 -4.79 -10.41
C TYR A 413 43.93 -5.39 -9.58
N CYS A 414 43.64 -6.68 -9.71
CA CYS A 414 42.52 -7.34 -9.02
C CYS A 414 42.80 -8.81 -8.66
N THR A 415 41.93 -9.39 -7.83
CA THR A 415 41.93 -10.82 -7.48
C THR A 415 40.65 -11.49 -7.94
N LEU A 416 40.72 -12.79 -8.23
CA LEU A 416 39.57 -13.58 -8.67
C LEU A 416 38.58 -13.77 -7.52
N ASN A 417 37.31 -13.40 -7.76
CA ASN A 417 36.18 -13.62 -6.87
C ASN A 417 34.87 -13.66 -7.70
N ASN A 418 33.74 -13.96 -7.06
CA ASN A 418 32.42 -14.01 -7.72
C ASN A 418 32.05 -12.72 -8.48
N ILE A 419 32.55 -11.56 -8.05
CA ILE A 419 32.25 -10.27 -8.68
C ILE A 419 33.07 -10.12 -9.98
N MET A 420 34.36 -10.44 -9.94
CA MET A 420 35.26 -10.32 -11.10
C MET A 420 35.01 -11.38 -12.18
N LEU A 421 34.53 -12.55 -11.78
CA LEU A 421 34.17 -13.63 -12.71
C LEU A 421 32.78 -13.43 -13.34
N GLY A 422 31.93 -12.59 -12.75
CA GLY A 422 30.58 -12.29 -13.25
C GLY A 422 30.53 -11.81 -14.70
N PRO A 423 31.33 -10.81 -15.10
CA PRO A 423 31.36 -10.32 -16.48
C PRO A 423 31.65 -11.38 -17.55
N LEU A 424 32.39 -12.45 -17.23
CA LEU A 424 32.68 -13.54 -18.17
C LEU A 424 31.41 -14.30 -18.56
N ILE A 425 30.55 -14.59 -17.58
CA ILE A 425 29.25 -15.20 -17.82
C ILE A 425 28.33 -14.22 -18.53
N ARG A 426 28.33 -12.94 -18.10
CA ARG A 426 27.49 -11.92 -18.71
C ARG A 426 27.82 -11.70 -20.19
N ALA A 427 29.08 -11.80 -20.59
CA ALA A 427 29.48 -11.72 -22.01
C ALA A 427 28.76 -12.79 -22.86
N HIS A 428 28.69 -14.03 -22.38
CA HIS A 428 27.93 -15.09 -23.06
C HIS A 428 26.41 -14.86 -23.01
N LEU A 429 25.88 -14.38 -21.87
CA LEU A 429 24.44 -14.06 -21.74
C LEU A 429 23.99 -12.91 -22.66
N ASN A 430 24.85 -11.90 -22.87
CA ASN A 430 24.60 -10.78 -23.78
C ASN A 430 24.56 -11.23 -25.25
N SER A 431 25.35 -12.26 -25.60
CA SER A 431 25.31 -12.90 -26.93
C SER A 431 24.25 -14.01 -27.06
N ASP A 432 23.40 -14.21 -26.03
CA ASP A 432 22.40 -15.28 -25.91
C ASP A 432 22.98 -16.72 -26.08
N ASP A 433 24.30 -16.88 -25.82
CA ASP A 433 25.02 -18.15 -25.83
C ASP A 433 24.92 -18.83 -24.45
N LEU A 434 23.77 -19.44 -24.17
CA LEU A 434 23.52 -20.18 -22.92
C LEU A 434 24.49 -21.36 -22.69
N PRO A 435 24.84 -22.20 -23.70
CA PRO A 435 25.82 -23.27 -23.52
C PRO A 435 27.21 -22.74 -23.11
N GLY A 436 27.67 -21.66 -23.73
CA GLY A 436 28.93 -21.00 -23.36
C GLY A 436 28.89 -20.44 -21.94
N ALA A 437 27.78 -19.82 -21.54
CA ALA A 437 27.57 -19.31 -20.18
C ALA A 437 27.64 -20.42 -19.12
N VAL A 438 27.03 -21.58 -19.37
CA VAL A 438 27.07 -22.75 -18.47
C VAL A 438 28.48 -23.35 -18.39
N SER A 439 29.18 -23.45 -19.52
CA SER A 439 30.57 -23.92 -19.55
C SER A 439 31.49 -23.01 -18.73
N GLU A 440 31.32 -21.69 -18.84
CA GLU A 440 32.11 -20.72 -18.07
C GLU A 440 31.75 -20.69 -16.58
N PHE A 441 30.46 -20.86 -16.25
CA PHE A 441 30.01 -21.04 -14.88
C PHE A 441 30.64 -22.29 -14.25
N LYS A 442 30.65 -23.42 -14.97
CA LYS A 442 31.26 -24.67 -14.52
C LYS A 442 32.76 -24.52 -14.32
N ARG A 443 33.46 -23.84 -15.23
CA ARG A 443 34.89 -23.54 -15.09
C ARG A 443 35.17 -22.70 -13.84
N SER A 444 34.34 -21.69 -13.59
CA SER A 444 34.45 -20.83 -12.40
C SER A 444 34.19 -21.61 -11.11
N ALA A 445 33.19 -22.49 -11.12
CA ALA A 445 32.84 -23.33 -9.98
C ALA A 445 33.94 -24.34 -9.63
N MET A 446 34.45 -25.08 -10.63
CA MET A 446 35.46 -26.12 -10.44
C MET A 446 36.87 -25.55 -10.23
N GLY A 447 37.24 -24.49 -10.96
CA GLY A 447 38.58 -23.93 -10.93
C GLY A 447 38.84 -22.95 -9.79
N HIS A 448 37.80 -22.23 -9.33
CA HIS A 448 37.96 -21.13 -8.37
C HIS A 448 37.03 -21.24 -7.15
N GLY A 449 36.18 -22.27 -7.04
CA GLY A 449 35.23 -22.41 -5.94
C GLY A 449 34.22 -21.26 -5.88
N CYS A 450 33.92 -20.64 -7.02
CA CYS A 450 33.09 -19.44 -7.15
C CYS A 450 31.86 -19.74 -8.01
N THR A 451 30.68 -19.23 -7.64
CA THR A 451 29.42 -19.34 -8.41
C THR A 451 28.94 -17.94 -8.86
N PRO A 452 29.69 -17.27 -9.76
CA PRO A 452 29.33 -15.94 -10.26
C PRO A 452 27.98 -15.96 -11.00
N LEU A 453 27.17 -14.91 -10.83
CA LEU A 453 25.87 -14.73 -11.50
C LEU A 453 24.90 -15.93 -11.47
N GLN A 454 25.01 -16.81 -10.47
CA GLN A 454 24.22 -18.03 -10.37
C GLN A 454 22.71 -17.79 -10.50
N HIS A 455 22.18 -16.77 -9.80
CA HIS A 455 20.75 -16.47 -9.80
C HIS A 455 20.23 -16.04 -11.18
N GLU A 456 20.94 -15.13 -11.84
CA GLU A 456 20.58 -14.63 -13.18
C GLU A 456 20.65 -15.73 -14.25
N LEU A 457 21.70 -16.57 -14.20
CA LEU A 457 21.84 -17.73 -15.07
C LEU A 457 20.70 -18.73 -14.85
N LEU A 458 20.34 -19.01 -13.60
CA LEU A 458 19.19 -19.88 -13.29
C LEU A 458 17.88 -19.32 -13.81
N CYS A 459 17.61 -18.02 -13.66
CA CYS A 459 16.39 -17.40 -14.20
C CYS A 459 16.28 -17.57 -15.72
N ARG A 460 17.39 -17.38 -16.47
CA ARG A 460 17.41 -17.60 -17.93
C ARG A 460 17.21 -19.07 -18.30
N LEU A 461 17.89 -19.99 -17.60
CA LEU A 461 17.81 -21.42 -17.87
C LEU A 461 16.47 -22.04 -17.50
N VAL A 462 15.79 -21.55 -16.46
CA VAL A 462 14.44 -21.99 -16.07
C VAL A 462 13.44 -21.72 -17.20
N VAL A 463 13.50 -20.53 -17.81
CA VAL A 463 12.64 -20.18 -18.96
C VAL A 463 12.98 -21.04 -20.19
N GLU A 464 14.27 -21.31 -20.44
CA GLU A 464 14.69 -22.14 -21.57
C GLU A 464 14.35 -23.62 -21.39
N ALA A 465 14.37 -24.12 -20.16
CA ALA A 465 14.00 -25.49 -19.80
C ALA A 465 12.53 -25.84 -20.11
N GLU A 466 11.66 -24.83 -20.28
CA GLU A 466 10.29 -25.03 -20.76
C GLU A 466 10.20 -25.29 -22.25
N LYS A 467 11.13 -24.73 -23.04
CA LYS A 467 11.08 -24.79 -24.51
C LYS A 467 11.51 -26.16 -25.04
N GLY A 468 12.33 -26.90 -24.31
CA GLY A 468 12.77 -28.23 -24.75
C GLY A 468 13.81 -28.91 -23.85
N PRO A 469 14.24 -30.14 -24.22
CA PRO A 469 15.13 -30.98 -23.41
C PRO A 469 16.55 -30.42 -23.28
N THR A 470 17.03 -29.65 -24.25
CA THR A 470 18.35 -29.01 -24.22
C THR A 470 18.48 -28.02 -23.06
N GLY A 471 17.45 -27.21 -22.81
CA GLY A 471 17.41 -26.27 -21.68
C GLY A 471 17.39 -26.99 -20.33
N GLN A 472 16.68 -28.13 -20.24
CA GLN A 472 16.65 -28.96 -19.03
C GLN A 472 18.03 -29.56 -18.70
N ALA A 473 18.76 -30.03 -19.72
CA ALA A 473 20.11 -30.56 -19.55
C ALA A 473 21.07 -29.48 -19.00
N LEU A 474 21.04 -28.26 -19.58
CA LEU A 474 21.87 -27.13 -19.15
C LEU A 474 21.52 -26.65 -17.73
N LEU A 475 20.23 -26.61 -17.39
CA LEU A 475 19.77 -26.30 -16.03
C LEU A 475 20.30 -27.32 -15.02
N GLN A 476 20.19 -28.62 -15.34
CA GLN A 476 20.67 -29.69 -14.46
C GLN A 476 22.19 -29.66 -14.30
N GLU A 477 22.94 -29.36 -15.36
CA GLU A 477 24.40 -29.21 -15.29
C GLU A 477 24.81 -28.04 -14.40
N THR A 478 24.11 -26.91 -14.51
CA THR A 478 24.36 -25.72 -13.68
C THR A 478 24.05 -25.98 -12.20
N ILE A 479 22.97 -26.70 -11.90
CA ILE A 479 22.62 -27.10 -10.53
C ILE A 479 23.71 -28.02 -9.96
N LYS A 480 24.17 -29.02 -10.71
CA LYS A 480 25.24 -29.94 -10.29
C LYS A 480 26.55 -29.19 -10.01
N ALA A 481 26.95 -28.27 -10.88
CA ALA A 481 28.12 -27.43 -10.66
C ALA A 481 27.98 -26.54 -9.41
N GLY A 482 26.80 -25.95 -9.19
CA GLY A 482 26.50 -25.18 -7.98
C GLY A 482 26.52 -25.99 -6.69
N GLN A 483 26.05 -27.25 -6.73
CA GLN A 483 26.06 -28.19 -5.60
C GLN A 483 27.47 -28.69 -5.22
N GLN A 484 28.45 -28.60 -6.12
CA GLN A 484 29.84 -28.93 -5.80
C GLN A 484 30.53 -27.84 -4.99
N VAL A 485 30.13 -26.58 -5.18
CA VAL A 485 30.66 -25.42 -4.44
C VAL A 485 29.86 -25.15 -3.17
N HIS A 486 28.53 -25.18 -3.26
CA HIS A 486 27.61 -24.96 -2.14
C HIS A 486 26.94 -26.25 -1.74
N LYS A 487 26.55 -26.38 -0.46
CA LYS A 487 25.72 -27.50 -0.01
C LYS A 487 24.39 -27.52 -0.76
N ILE A 488 23.87 -28.73 -1.02
CA ILE A 488 22.60 -28.99 -1.74
C ILE A 488 21.45 -28.04 -1.33
N PRO A 489 21.17 -27.79 -0.02
CA PRO A 489 20.06 -26.93 0.38
C PRO A 489 20.19 -25.46 -0.09
N SER A 490 21.41 -24.94 -0.21
CA SER A 490 21.65 -23.56 -0.68
C SER A 490 21.36 -23.41 -2.16
N THR A 491 21.73 -24.40 -2.98
CA THR A 491 21.44 -24.41 -4.42
C THR A 491 19.95 -24.61 -4.69
N HIS A 492 19.26 -25.42 -3.88
CA HIS A 492 17.80 -25.56 -3.95
C HIS A 492 17.07 -24.24 -3.68
N ILE A 493 17.53 -23.45 -2.71
CA ILE A 493 16.93 -22.15 -2.41
C ILE A 493 17.15 -21.15 -3.56
N ALA A 494 18.34 -21.14 -4.17
CA ALA A 494 18.58 -20.32 -5.36
C ALA A 494 17.63 -20.69 -6.51
N LEU A 495 17.37 -21.99 -6.71
CA LEU A 495 16.41 -22.47 -7.70
C LEU A 495 14.95 -22.09 -7.35
N ILE A 496 14.56 -22.19 -6.08
CA ILE A 496 13.23 -21.78 -5.59
C ILE A 496 12.98 -20.30 -5.92
N VAL A 497 13.94 -19.42 -5.62
CA VAL A 497 13.81 -17.99 -5.89
C VAL A 497 13.79 -17.71 -7.40
N ALA A 498 14.61 -18.42 -8.20
CA ALA A 498 14.60 -18.27 -9.65
C ALA A 498 13.27 -18.73 -10.29
N LEU A 499 12.71 -19.85 -9.84
CA LEU A 499 11.39 -20.33 -10.26
C LEU A 499 10.27 -19.36 -9.88
N ALA A 500 10.38 -18.74 -8.69
CA ALA A 500 9.42 -17.73 -8.23
C ALA A 500 9.50 -16.43 -9.03
N GLU A 501 10.71 -15.91 -9.28
CA GLU A 501 10.91 -14.68 -10.07
C GLU A 501 10.51 -14.81 -11.54
N THR A 502 10.66 -16.02 -12.11
CA THR A 502 10.25 -16.31 -13.49
C THR A 502 8.75 -16.63 -13.63
N GLY A 503 7.99 -16.63 -12.52
CA GLY A 503 6.55 -16.91 -12.53
C GLY A 503 6.18 -18.37 -12.75
N GLN A 504 7.13 -19.31 -12.58
CA GLN A 504 6.96 -20.73 -12.87
C GLN A 504 6.32 -21.52 -11.72
N GLU A 505 5.14 -21.08 -11.27
CA GLU A 505 4.46 -21.62 -10.08
C GLU A 505 4.20 -23.13 -10.14
N LYS A 506 3.89 -23.69 -11.33
CA LYS A 506 3.64 -25.14 -11.49
C LYS A 506 4.90 -25.96 -11.23
N GLN A 507 6.04 -25.52 -11.75
CA GLN A 507 7.32 -26.19 -11.56
C GLN A 507 7.83 -26.00 -10.14
N LEU A 508 7.68 -24.78 -9.59
CA LEU A 508 7.98 -24.48 -8.21
C LEU A 508 7.19 -25.38 -7.25
N ARG A 509 5.88 -25.50 -7.45
CA ARG A 509 5.03 -26.40 -6.66
C ARG A 509 5.47 -27.86 -6.77
N ARG A 510 5.78 -28.35 -7.98
CA ARG A 510 6.28 -29.73 -8.16
C ARG A 510 7.58 -29.95 -7.40
N PHE A 511 8.53 -29.00 -7.49
CA PHE A 511 9.82 -29.08 -6.81
C PHE A 511 9.67 -29.05 -5.28
N LEU A 512 8.78 -28.20 -4.75
CA LEU A 512 8.53 -28.10 -3.31
C LEU A 512 7.78 -29.30 -2.72
N MET A 513 6.99 -30.00 -3.52
CA MET A 513 6.22 -31.19 -3.10
C MET A 513 7.05 -32.49 -3.17
N ASP A 514 8.23 -32.47 -3.77
CA ASP A 514 9.11 -33.64 -3.84
C ASP A 514 9.74 -33.92 -2.46
N PRO A 515 9.44 -35.09 -1.83
CA PRO A 515 9.94 -35.42 -0.49
C PRO A 515 11.46 -35.61 -0.42
N SER A 516 12.15 -35.77 -1.56
CA SER A 516 13.61 -35.86 -1.63
C SER A 516 14.31 -34.51 -1.47
N VAL A 517 13.58 -33.40 -1.65
CA VAL A 517 14.13 -32.04 -1.64
C VAL A 517 14.24 -31.53 -0.19
N LYS A 518 15.47 -31.49 0.33
CA LYS A 518 15.75 -30.86 1.62
C LYS A 518 15.86 -29.34 1.47
N ILE A 519 15.02 -28.61 2.21
CA ILE A 519 14.97 -27.14 2.22
C ILE A 519 15.42 -26.63 3.59
N ASN A 520 16.34 -25.68 3.62
CA ASN A 520 16.74 -25.01 4.85
C ASN A 520 15.84 -23.78 5.07
N SER A 521 14.95 -23.86 6.06
CA SER A 521 13.99 -22.80 6.36
C SER A 521 14.64 -21.45 6.68
N SER A 522 15.75 -21.40 7.44
CA SER A 522 16.38 -20.13 7.81
C SER A 522 17.00 -19.41 6.61
N LEU A 523 17.59 -20.16 5.67
CA LEU A 523 18.18 -19.61 4.46
C LEU A 523 17.11 -19.18 3.45
N LEU A 524 15.97 -19.87 3.39
CA LEU A 524 14.81 -19.46 2.59
C LEU A 524 14.24 -18.14 3.12
N LEU A 525 14.06 -18.03 4.44
CA LEU A 525 13.57 -16.80 5.07
C LEU A 525 14.53 -15.62 4.86
N ALA A 526 15.84 -15.84 4.95
CA ALA A 526 16.83 -14.80 4.65
C ALA A 526 16.77 -14.32 3.18
N ARG A 527 16.43 -15.21 2.24
CA ARG A 527 16.19 -14.83 0.84
C ARG A 527 14.86 -14.09 0.66
N CYS A 528 13.81 -14.50 1.37
CA CYS A 528 12.53 -13.80 1.36
C CYS A 528 12.67 -12.38 1.95
N GLN A 529 13.43 -12.20 3.03
CA GLN A 529 13.76 -10.87 3.55
C GLN A 529 14.48 -10.02 2.50
N ARG A 530 15.42 -10.60 1.75
CA ARG A 530 16.09 -9.88 0.67
C ARG A 530 15.14 -9.47 -0.45
N LEU A 531 14.13 -10.28 -0.76
CA LEU A 531 13.07 -9.92 -1.71
C LEU A 531 12.23 -8.75 -1.19
N VAL A 532 12.00 -8.64 0.13
CA VAL A 532 11.38 -7.45 0.75
C VAL A 532 12.27 -6.23 0.57
N ASP A 533 13.56 -6.34 0.87
CA ASP A 533 14.51 -5.24 0.71
C ASP A 533 14.65 -4.79 -0.76
N GLU A 534 14.40 -5.68 -1.72
CA GLU A 534 14.37 -5.43 -3.17
C GLU A 534 12.99 -4.98 -3.70
N ASP A 535 11.98 -4.86 -2.83
CA ASP A 535 10.57 -4.53 -3.15
C ASP A 535 9.93 -5.48 -4.19
N LYS A 536 10.24 -6.77 -4.10
CA LYS A 536 9.75 -7.82 -5.01
C LYS A 536 8.60 -8.61 -4.40
N LEU A 537 7.37 -8.13 -4.60
CA LEU A 537 6.15 -8.79 -4.11
C LEU A 537 5.76 -10.07 -4.87
N GLU A 538 5.86 -10.06 -6.21
CA GLU A 538 5.40 -11.18 -7.05
C GLU A 538 6.12 -12.51 -6.73
N PRO A 539 7.46 -12.55 -6.55
CA PRO A 539 8.15 -13.79 -6.18
C PRO A 539 7.76 -14.28 -4.78
N LEU A 540 7.52 -13.38 -3.82
CA LEU A 540 7.05 -13.74 -2.48
C LEU A 540 5.66 -14.39 -2.55
N HIS A 541 4.76 -13.80 -3.34
CA HIS A 541 3.44 -14.35 -3.59
C HIS A 541 3.52 -15.73 -4.27
N ALA A 542 4.38 -15.90 -5.29
CA ALA A 542 4.58 -17.17 -5.99
C ALA A 542 5.13 -18.29 -5.06
N ILE A 543 6.02 -17.93 -4.12
CA ILE A 543 6.50 -18.87 -3.09
C ILE A 543 5.33 -19.29 -2.19
N VAL A 544 4.57 -18.35 -1.66
CA VAL A 544 3.43 -18.62 -0.76
C VAL A 544 2.32 -19.43 -1.45
N SER A 545 2.00 -19.11 -2.71
CA SER A 545 0.99 -19.81 -3.51
C SER A 545 1.42 -21.26 -3.82
N SER A 546 2.72 -21.50 -3.90
CA SER A 546 3.31 -22.82 -4.19
C SER A 546 3.55 -23.67 -2.95
N THR A 547 3.68 -23.07 -1.77
CA THR A 547 3.81 -23.77 -0.47
C THR A 547 2.47 -24.05 0.21
N TYR A 548 1.35 -23.66 -0.39
CA TYR A 548 0.00 -23.95 0.10
C TYR A 548 -0.21 -25.47 0.23
N ASN A 549 -0.58 -25.96 1.42
CA ASN A 549 -0.68 -27.37 1.83
C ASN A 549 0.63 -28.16 2.05
N ASN A 550 1.80 -27.51 2.06
CA ASN A 550 3.06 -28.18 2.39
C ASN A 550 3.37 -28.03 3.89
N ALA A 551 3.34 -29.14 4.64
CA ALA A 551 3.63 -29.15 6.07
C ALA A 551 5.10 -28.80 6.42
N ASN A 552 6.02 -28.85 5.43
CA ASN A 552 7.46 -28.69 5.66
C ASN A 552 7.92 -27.23 5.70
N ILE A 553 7.09 -26.25 5.29
CA ILE A 553 7.47 -24.84 5.23
C ILE A 553 6.47 -24.01 6.04
N ASN A 554 6.96 -23.30 7.05
CA ASN A 554 6.15 -22.34 7.80
C ASN A 554 5.93 -21.08 6.94
N ASN A 555 4.71 -20.88 6.47
CA ASN A 555 4.33 -19.75 5.62
C ASN A 555 4.15 -18.44 6.42
N THR A 556 3.98 -18.52 7.74
CA THR A 556 3.68 -17.36 8.61
C THR A 556 4.69 -16.21 8.44
N PRO A 557 6.02 -16.44 8.49
CA PRO A 557 6.99 -15.36 8.34
C PRO A 557 6.98 -14.74 6.95
N ILE A 558 6.69 -15.53 5.90
CA ILE A 558 6.63 -15.06 4.52
C ILE A 558 5.40 -14.16 4.32
N PHE A 559 4.27 -14.47 4.95
CA PHE A 559 3.12 -13.57 4.99
C PHE A 559 3.43 -12.26 5.71
N THR A 560 4.15 -12.30 6.84
CA THR A 560 4.60 -11.09 7.53
C THR A 560 5.47 -10.21 6.63
N TYR A 561 6.37 -10.81 5.85
CA TYR A 561 7.19 -10.11 4.87
C TYR A 561 6.37 -9.45 3.75
N MET A 562 5.33 -10.11 3.25
CA MET A 562 4.42 -9.48 2.29
C MET A 562 3.66 -8.31 2.92
N LEU A 563 3.16 -8.47 4.14
CA LEU A 563 2.46 -7.40 4.87
C LEU A 563 3.37 -6.19 5.11
N GLN A 564 4.66 -6.42 5.37
CA GLN A 564 5.65 -5.36 5.53
C GLN A 564 5.78 -4.51 4.26
N ILE A 565 5.88 -5.13 3.08
CA ILE A 565 5.90 -4.40 1.79
C ILE A 565 4.63 -3.55 1.65
N PHE A 566 3.47 -4.09 2.01
CA PHE A 566 2.22 -3.33 1.95
C PHE A 566 2.19 -2.17 2.96
N SER A 567 2.65 -2.38 4.20
CA SER A 567 2.68 -1.33 5.22
C SER A 567 3.65 -0.22 4.86
N ASP A 568 4.83 -0.55 4.34
CA ASP A 568 5.86 0.42 3.97
C ASP A 568 5.35 1.31 2.82
N ASN A 569 4.64 0.72 1.85
CA ASN A 569 3.99 1.46 0.77
C ASN A 569 2.87 2.39 1.27
N VAL A 570 2.03 1.92 2.20
CA VAL A 570 0.96 2.73 2.79
C VAL A 570 1.53 3.86 3.65
N LEU A 571 2.58 3.58 4.43
CA LEU A 571 3.26 4.56 5.26
C LEU A 571 3.94 5.63 4.40
N ALA A 572 4.68 5.25 3.36
CA ALA A 572 5.31 6.18 2.44
C ALA A 572 4.28 7.07 1.74
N LEU A 573 3.16 6.49 1.29
CA LEU A 573 2.05 7.26 0.72
C LEU A 573 1.43 8.21 1.75
N THR A 574 1.20 7.75 2.97
CA THR A 574 0.62 8.56 4.05
C THR A 574 1.55 9.70 4.44
N GLN A 575 2.85 9.45 4.56
CA GLN A 575 3.87 10.46 4.81
C GLN A 575 3.94 11.47 3.66
N ALA A 576 3.93 11.00 2.40
CA ALA A 576 3.91 11.87 1.24
C ALA A 576 2.68 12.80 1.24
N ILE A 577 1.48 12.23 1.45
CA ILE A 577 0.23 13.01 1.55
C ILE A 577 0.29 13.98 2.73
N THR A 578 0.63 13.53 3.93
CA THR A 578 0.66 14.39 5.13
C THR A 578 1.74 15.46 5.10
N SER A 579 2.83 15.23 4.37
CA SER A 579 3.92 16.20 4.18
C SER A 579 3.68 17.21 3.04
N ASP A 580 2.59 17.06 2.28
CA ASP A 580 2.26 17.96 1.18
C ASP A 580 1.84 19.34 1.72
N TYR A 581 2.53 20.39 1.27
CA TYR A 581 2.29 21.77 1.70
C TYR A 581 0.89 22.29 1.29
N HIS A 582 0.26 21.70 0.27
CA HIS A 582 -1.12 22.03 -0.11
C HIS A 582 -2.14 21.59 0.97
N LEU A 583 -1.81 20.59 1.80
CA LEU A 583 -2.65 20.13 2.91
C LEU A 583 -2.44 20.92 4.20
N ALA A 584 -1.33 21.66 4.32
CA ALA A 584 -1.05 22.53 5.47
C ALA A 584 -1.98 23.75 5.52
N ASP A 585 -2.41 24.27 4.37
CA ASP A 585 -3.38 25.36 4.28
C ASP A 585 -4.42 25.08 3.19
N THR A 586 -5.38 24.23 3.54
CA THR A 586 -6.49 23.85 2.66
C THR A 586 -7.40 25.02 2.26
N GLN A 587 -7.33 26.16 2.95
CA GLN A 587 -8.11 27.35 2.60
C GLN A 587 -7.43 28.20 1.52
N LEU A 588 -6.10 28.34 1.57
CA LEU A 588 -5.32 29.12 0.59
C LEU A 588 -5.27 28.45 -0.79
N TYR A 589 -5.19 27.11 -0.84
CA TYR A 589 -5.10 26.32 -2.08
C TYR A 589 -6.43 25.71 -2.53
N LYS A 590 -7.55 26.21 -2.00
CA LYS A 590 -8.88 25.83 -2.45
C LYS A 590 -9.13 26.41 -3.84
N GLU A 591 -8.57 25.79 -4.89
CA GLU A 591 -9.10 25.99 -6.24
C GLU A 591 -10.61 25.72 -6.17
N GLY A 592 -11.41 26.57 -6.83
CA GLY A 592 -12.86 26.50 -6.78
C GLY A 592 -13.40 25.12 -7.16
N ASN A 593 -14.72 24.92 -7.10
CA ASN A 593 -15.30 23.60 -7.39
C ASN A 593 -14.82 23.06 -8.76
N LEU A 594 -14.02 21.99 -8.72
CA LEU A 594 -13.52 21.30 -9.91
C LEU A 594 -14.49 20.19 -10.30
N ILE A 595 -14.75 20.07 -11.60
CA ILE A 595 -15.42 18.93 -12.19
C ILE A 595 -14.34 17.94 -12.61
N PHE A 596 -14.31 16.77 -11.98
CA PHE A 596 -13.40 15.69 -12.34
C PHE A 596 -14.19 14.52 -12.95
N PHE A 597 -13.66 13.94 -14.01
CA PHE A 597 -14.27 12.79 -14.66
C PHE A 597 -13.23 11.86 -15.26
N ASP A 598 -13.39 10.56 -15.01
CA ASP A 598 -12.54 9.54 -15.62
C ASP A 598 -13.05 9.17 -17.02
N PHE A 599 -12.23 9.41 -18.03
CA PHE A 599 -12.54 9.09 -19.42
C PHE A 599 -11.97 7.71 -19.77
N LEU A 600 -12.86 6.71 -19.86
CA LEU A 600 -12.55 5.30 -20.17
C LEU A 600 -11.47 4.64 -19.29
N GLY A 601 -11.11 5.22 -18.14
CA GLY A 601 -9.98 4.75 -17.33
C GLY A 601 -8.61 5.06 -17.95
N LEU A 602 -8.54 5.96 -18.94
CA LEU A 602 -7.30 6.37 -19.62
C LEU A 602 -6.67 7.61 -18.96
N PHE A 603 -7.49 8.62 -18.68
CA PHE A 603 -7.06 9.87 -18.04
C PHE A 603 -8.25 10.56 -17.36
N VAL A 604 -7.95 11.42 -16.38
CA VAL A 604 -8.95 12.22 -15.65
C VAL A 604 -9.05 13.60 -16.27
N ILE A 605 -10.24 13.93 -16.78
CA ILE A 605 -10.60 15.27 -17.23
C ILE A 605 -10.84 16.15 -16.00
N ARG A 606 -10.22 17.33 -15.97
CA ARG A 606 -10.38 18.35 -14.92
C ARG A 606 -10.85 19.66 -15.54
N TRP A 607 -12.05 20.11 -15.18
CA TRP A 607 -12.62 21.38 -15.64
C TRP A 607 -12.97 22.30 -14.49
N SER A 608 -12.85 23.61 -14.71
CA SER A 608 -13.43 24.61 -13.81
C SER A 608 -14.95 24.66 -13.95
N GLU A 609 -15.65 25.08 -12.89
CA GLU A 609 -17.12 25.25 -12.88
C GLU A 609 -17.61 26.15 -14.04
N LEU A 610 -16.89 27.26 -14.31
CA LEU A 610 -17.22 28.18 -15.41
C LEU A 610 -17.11 27.50 -16.78
N PHE A 611 -16.05 26.73 -17.00
CA PHE A 611 -15.85 26.02 -18.27
C PHE A 611 -16.93 24.95 -18.48
N GLY A 612 -17.28 24.21 -17.44
CA GLY A 612 -18.41 23.27 -17.46
C GLY A 612 -19.74 23.95 -17.78
N LEU A 613 -20.01 25.12 -17.20
CA LEU A 613 -21.23 25.90 -17.48
C LEU A 613 -21.31 26.34 -18.94
N VAL A 614 -20.21 26.86 -19.50
CA VAL A 614 -20.16 27.32 -20.89
C VAL A 614 -20.41 26.17 -21.87
N ILE A 615 -19.74 25.02 -21.67
CA ILE A 615 -19.91 23.84 -22.53
C ILE A 615 -21.34 23.31 -22.45
N ASN A 616 -21.88 23.13 -21.24
CA ASN A 616 -23.23 22.60 -21.06
C ASN A 616 -24.28 23.51 -21.69
N THR A 617 -24.18 24.83 -21.50
CA THR A 617 -25.10 25.81 -22.07
C THR A 617 -25.02 25.84 -23.61
N SER A 618 -23.81 25.74 -24.16
CA SER A 618 -23.60 25.67 -25.61
C SER A 618 -24.21 24.40 -26.21
N ALA A 619 -24.08 23.26 -25.53
CA ALA A 619 -24.71 22.01 -25.97
C ALA A 619 -26.24 22.07 -25.92
N VAL A 620 -26.83 22.70 -24.90
CA VAL A 620 -28.29 22.95 -24.84
C VAL A 620 -28.75 23.82 -26.01
N ALA A 621 -28.04 24.90 -26.31
CA ALA A 621 -28.37 25.78 -27.45
C ALA A 621 -28.29 25.02 -28.78
N LEU A 622 -27.24 24.23 -28.98
CA LEU A 622 -27.06 23.40 -30.19
C LEU A 622 -28.18 22.34 -30.33
N SER A 623 -28.58 21.72 -29.22
CA SER A 623 -29.67 20.76 -29.17
C SER A 623 -31.01 21.36 -29.61
N VAL A 624 -31.38 22.50 -29.03
CA VAL A 624 -32.61 23.23 -29.38
C VAL A 624 -32.57 23.65 -30.85
N PHE A 625 -31.44 24.15 -31.33
CA PHE A 625 -31.24 24.49 -32.73
C PHE A 625 -31.44 23.29 -33.66
N SER A 626 -30.88 22.13 -33.32
CA SER A 626 -31.00 20.88 -34.08
C SER A 626 -32.47 20.45 -34.22
N VAL A 627 -33.23 20.44 -33.12
CA VAL A 627 -34.66 20.07 -33.12
C VAL A 627 -35.49 21.06 -33.95
N VAL A 628 -35.27 22.37 -33.79
CA VAL A 628 -35.98 23.40 -34.58
C VAL A 628 -35.68 23.27 -36.07
N LYS A 629 -34.44 22.93 -36.44
CA LYS A 629 -34.03 22.69 -37.82
C LYS A 629 -34.71 21.45 -38.40
N ASN A 630 -34.75 20.34 -37.65
CA ASN A 630 -35.45 19.11 -38.05
C ASN A 630 -36.95 19.36 -38.29
N MET A 631 -37.59 20.15 -37.42
CA MET A 631 -38.98 20.57 -37.61
C MET A 631 -39.17 21.39 -38.90
N LYS A 632 -38.31 22.38 -39.16
CA LYS A 632 -38.36 23.18 -40.42
C LYS A 632 -38.16 22.30 -41.65
N HIS A 633 -37.28 21.31 -41.58
CA HIS A 633 -37.04 20.38 -42.69
C HIS A 633 -38.28 19.54 -43.01
N GLY A 634 -38.95 18.97 -42.00
CA GLY A 634 -40.18 18.20 -42.17
C GLY A 634 -41.36 19.01 -42.72
N MET A 635 -41.35 20.34 -42.50
CA MET A 635 -42.30 21.26 -43.14
C MET A 635 -42.00 21.47 -44.63
N ILE A 636 -40.73 21.63 -45.00
CA ILE A 636 -40.30 21.87 -46.40
C ILE A 636 -40.56 20.65 -47.28
N THR A 637 -40.46 19.43 -46.74
CA THR A 637 -40.77 18.19 -47.47
C THR A 637 -42.27 17.89 -47.55
N ASN A 638 -43.15 18.78 -47.05
CA ASN A 638 -44.61 18.58 -46.92
C ASN A 638 -45.03 17.30 -46.20
N ASP A 639 -44.14 16.71 -45.38
CA ASP A 639 -44.44 15.48 -44.65
C ASP A 639 -45.38 15.72 -43.45
N VAL A 640 -45.23 16.85 -42.73
CA VAL A 640 -46.00 17.15 -41.50
C VAL A 640 -46.17 18.66 -41.27
N SER A 641 -47.35 19.10 -40.83
CA SER A 641 -47.60 20.50 -40.42
C SER A 641 -46.89 20.87 -39.11
N ARG A 642 -46.57 22.15 -38.87
CA ARG A 642 -45.94 22.60 -37.61
C ARG A 642 -46.72 22.18 -36.35
N ARG A 643 -48.06 22.28 -36.41
CA ARG A 643 -48.93 21.93 -35.28
C ARG A 643 -48.94 20.43 -35.03
N ASP A 644 -49.00 19.64 -36.09
CA ASP A 644 -49.01 18.17 -35.97
C ASP A 644 -47.65 17.63 -35.56
N TYR A 645 -46.55 18.21 -36.06
CA TYR A 645 -45.20 17.85 -35.63
C TYR A 645 -45.01 18.09 -34.12
N MET A 646 -45.39 19.27 -33.61
CA MET A 646 -45.29 19.58 -32.18
C MET A 646 -46.19 18.68 -31.32
N ARG A 647 -47.43 18.44 -31.76
CA ARG A 647 -48.37 17.54 -31.07
C ARG A 647 -47.82 16.11 -31.01
N GLN A 648 -47.26 15.62 -32.10
CA GLN A 648 -46.68 14.27 -32.16
C GLN A 648 -45.37 14.17 -31.38
N LEU A 649 -44.55 15.22 -31.35
CA LEU A 649 -43.33 15.29 -30.53
C LEU A 649 -43.66 15.17 -29.04
N VAL A 650 -44.63 15.92 -28.53
CA VAL A 650 -45.07 15.81 -27.13
C VAL A 650 -45.62 14.42 -26.82
N ARG A 651 -46.39 13.82 -27.73
CA ARG A 651 -46.87 12.43 -27.59
C ARG A 651 -45.70 11.45 -27.53
N SER A 652 -44.71 11.58 -28.42
CA SER A 652 -43.53 10.70 -28.47
C SER A 652 -42.64 10.84 -27.22
N VAL A 653 -42.50 12.04 -26.65
CA VAL A 653 -41.86 12.24 -25.34
C VAL A 653 -42.63 11.49 -24.24
N GLY A 654 -43.95 11.62 -24.20
CA GLY A 654 -44.81 10.89 -23.26
C GLY A 654 -44.67 9.36 -23.39
N VAL A 655 -44.64 8.84 -24.62
CA VAL A 655 -44.42 7.41 -24.91
C VAL A 655 -43.05 6.95 -24.45
N ALA A 656 -41.99 7.74 -24.69
CA ALA A 656 -40.64 7.41 -24.24
C ALA A 656 -40.58 7.30 -22.71
N LEU A 657 -41.10 8.29 -21.98
CA LEU A 657 -41.13 8.25 -20.51
C LEU A 657 -41.99 7.10 -19.97
N ALA A 658 -43.16 6.87 -20.54
CA ALA A 658 -44.02 5.73 -20.17
C ALA A 658 -43.33 4.39 -20.42
N SER A 659 -42.56 4.28 -21.51
CA SER A 659 -41.80 3.07 -21.84
C SER A 659 -40.74 2.74 -20.78
N TRP A 660 -40.09 3.78 -20.23
CA TRP A 660 -39.07 3.65 -19.21
C TRP A 660 -39.69 3.21 -17.87
N LEU A 661 -40.80 3.84 -17.48
CA LEU A 661 -41.55 3.47 -16.28
C LEU A 661 -42.07 2.03 -16.37
N LEU A 662 -42.59 1.61 -17.52
CA LEU A 662 -43.09 0.25 -17.71
C LEU A 662 -41.96 -0.79 -17.66
N ALA A 663 -40.78 -0.47 -18.21
CA ALA A 663 -39.60 -1.34 -18.12
C ALA A 663 -39.13 -1.51 -16.67
N LEU A 664 -39.12 -0.43 -15.88
CA LEU A 664 -38.78 -0.49 -14.45
C LEU A 664 -39.82 -1.29 -13.66
N LEU A 665 -41.11 -1.07 -13.90
CA LEU A 665 -42.18 -1.83 -13.26
C LEU A 665 -42.07 -3.32 -13.58
N PHE A 666 -41.80 -3.67 -14.84
CA PHE A 666 -41.58 -5.05 -15.25
C PHE A 666 -40.38 -5.68 -14.52
N ALA A 667 -39.27 -4.95 -14.41
CA ALA A 667 -38.07 -5.43 -13.70
C ALA A 667 -38.35 -5.69 -12.20
N VAL A 668 -39.10 -4.81 -11.53
CA VAL A 668 -39.51 -5.00 -10.14
C VAL A 668 -40.42 -6.21 -9.98
N LEU A 669 -41.45 -6.34 -10.83
CA LEU A 669 -42.36 -7.48 -10.79
C LEU A 669 -41.62 -8.81 -11.02
N LEU A 670 -40.67 -8.83 -11.97
CA LEU A 670 -39.81 -9.99 -12.21
C LEU A 670 -38.95 -10.31 -10.99
N ALA A 671 -38.28 -9.31 -10.40
CA ALA A 671 -37.45 -9.51 -9.20
C ALA A 671 -38.25 -10.06 -8.01
N LEU A 672 -39.47 -9.55 -7.80
CA LEU A 672 -40.38 -10.07 -6.78
C LEU A 672 -40.83 -11.51 -7.08
N ALA A 673 -41.15 -11.82 -8.33
CA ALA A 673 -41.48 -13.18 -8.74
C ALA A 673 -40.31 -14.16 -8.50
N LEU A 674 -39.07 -13.75 -8.84
CA LEU A 674 -37.87 -14.54 -8.55
C LEU A 674 -37.63 -14.73 -7.05
N THR A 675 -37.97 -13.72 -6.24
CA THR A 675 -37.92 -13.82 -4.77
C THR A 675 -38.89 -14.86 -4.24
N VAL A 676 -40.14 -14.87 -4.71
CA VAL A 676 -41.15 -15.86 -4.30
C VAL A 676 -40.77 -17.27 -4.76
N LEU A 677 -40.13 -17.41 -5.93
CA LEU A 677 -39.66 -18.69 -6.47
C LEU A 677 -38.37 -19.20 -5.82
N GLY A 678 -37.72 -18.43 -4.94
CA GLY A 678 -36.45 -18.80 -4.32
C GLY A 678 -35.24 -18.76 -5.27
N CYS A 679 -35.35 -18.05 -6.41
CA CYS A 679 -34.30 -17.89 -7.42
C CYS A 679 -33.57 -16.54 -7.29
N THR A 680 -33.49 -15.99 -6.09
CA THR A 680 -32.88 -14.69 -5.76
C THR A 680 -31.37 -14.69 -5.86
N MET A 681 -30.82 -13.53 -6.23
CA MET A 681 -29.40 -13.22 -6.35
C MET A 681 -28.63 -14.09 -7.34
N SER A 682 -29.29 -14.67 -8.34
CA SER A 682 -28.66 -15.51 -9.37
C SER A 682 -27.44 -14.85 -10.05
N TRP A 683 -27.45 -13.52 -10.13
CA TRP A 683 -26.36 -12.70 -10.65
C TRP A 683 -25.13 -12.57 -9.73
N PHE A 684 -25.19 -12.97 -8.46
CA PHE A 684 -24.12 -12.75 -7.49
C PHE A 684 -22.85 -13.55 -7.82
N SER A 685 -22.97 -14.85 -8.07
CA SER A 685 -21.85 -15.64 -8.60
C SER A 685 -21.65 -15.45 -10.10
N ARG A 686 -22.71 -15.15 -10.85
CA ARG A 686 -22.69 -15.09 -12.32
C ARG A 686 -23.38 -13.82 -12.83
N PRO A 687 -22.67 -12.68 -12.87
CA PRO A 687 -23.25 -11.38 -13.24
C PRO A 687 -23.89 -11.34 -14.63
N LEU A 688 -23.56 -12.29 -15.51
CA LEU A 688 -24.20 -12.46 -16.83
C LEU A 688 -25.74 -12.60 -16.74
N TRP A 689 -26.27 -13.12 -15.63
CA TRP A 689 -27.72 -13.19 -15.44
C TRP A 689 -28.41 -11.82 -15.49
N ILE A 690 -27.72 -10.73 -15.11
CA ILE A 690 -28.24 -9.36 -15.24
C ILE A 690 -28.59 -9.04 -16.69
N VAL A 691 -27.78 -9.52 -17.64
CA VAL A 691 -28.02 -9.31 -19.07
C VAL A 691 -29.35 -9.91 -19.48
N PHE A 692 -29.55 -11.18 -19.15
CA PHE A 692 -30.73 -11.92 -19.58
C PHE A 692 -31.99 -11.48 -18.83
N LEU A 693 -31.90 -11.26 -17.52
CA LEU A 693 -33.06 -10.97 -16.67
C LEU A 693 -33.48 -9.50 -16.69
N TYR A 694 -32.53 -8.56 -16.82
CA TYR A 694 -32.83 -7.12 -16.67
C TYR A 694 -32.49 -6.29 -17.89
N ILE A 695 -31.37 -6.55 -18.59
CA ILE A 695 -30.98 -5.76 -19.77
C ILE A 695 -31.86 -6.07 -20.98
N ILE A 696 -32.15 -7.35 -21.26
CA ILE A 696 -33.01 -7.73 -22.38
C ILE A 696 -34.43 -7.16 -22.22
N PRO A 697 -35.11 -7.28 -21.06
CA PRO A 697 -36.40 -6.63 -20.87
C PRO A 697 -36.37 -5.11 -20.98
N SER A 698 -35.26 -4.48 -20.56
CA SER A 698 -35.05 -3.03 -20.71
C SER A 698 -34.97 -2.57 -22.17
N LEU A 699 -34.62 -3.47 -23.09
CA LEU A 699 -34.73 -3.26 -24.55
C LEU A 699 -36.12 -3.62 -25.06
N LEU A 700 -36.61 -4.80 -24.67
CA LEU A 700 -37.83 -5.41 -25.21
C LEU A 700 -39.08 -4.59 -24.90
N VAL A 701 -39.28 -4.19 -23.63
CA VAL A 701 -40.48 -3.50 -23.19
C VAL A 701 -40.65 -2.16 -23.92
N PRO A 702 -39.63 -1.28 -24.02
CA PRO A 702 -39.76 -0.07 -24.80
C PRO A 702 -39.94 -0.31 -26.30
N MET A 703 -39.27 -1.30 -26.89
CA MET A 703 -39.46 -1.62 -28.32
C MET A 703 -40.87 -2.12 -28.62
N VAL A 704 -41.47 -2.93 -27.74
CA VAL A 704 -42.87 -3.40 -27.86
C VAL A 704 -43.82 -2.22 -27.77
N LEU A 705 -43.69 -1.37 -26.74
CA LEU A 705 -44.57 -0.21 -26.56
C LEU A 705 -44.48 0.75 -27.76
N LEU A 706 -43.27 1.06 -28.21
CA LEU A 706 -43.03 1.89 -29.38
C LEU A 706 -43.64 1.29 -30.66
N SER A 707 -43.51 -0.03 -30.84
CA SER A 707 -44.08 -0.74 -31.99
C SER A 707 -45.62 -0.77 -31.96
N LEU A 708 -46.24 -0.79 -30.77
CA LEU A 708 -47.69 -0.72 -30.61
C LEU A 708 -48.22 0.70 -30.88
N VAL A 709 -47.66 1.71 -30.22
CA VAL A 709 -48.10 3.10 -30.35
C VAL A 709 -47.83 3.66 -31.75
N SER A 710 -46.73 3.25 -32.39
CA SER A 710 -46.43 3.69 -33.76
C SER A 710 -47.49 3.27 -34.78
N ARG A 711 -48.26 2.20 -34.54
CA ARG A 711 -49.41 1.82 -35.40
C ARG A 711 -50.48 2.89 -35.43
N TRP A 712 -50.68 3.61 -34.33
CA TRP A 712 -51.64 4.71 -34.21
C TRP A 712 -51.08 6.04 -34.70
N GLN A 713 -49.76 6.20 -34.77
CA GLN A 713 -49.11 7.41 -35.27
C GLN A 713 -48.91 7.42 -36.80
N ARG A 714 -48.75 6.24 -37.42
CA ARG A 714 -48.59 6.06 -38.88
C ARG A 714 -49.70 6.68 -39.74
N PRO A 715 -50.99 6.69 -39.35
CA PRO A 715 -52.03 7.38 -40.11
C PRO A 715 -51.83 8.89 -40.21
N VAL A 716 -51.17 9.51 -39.22
CA VAL A 716 -50.90 10.96 -39.18
C VAL A 716 -49.53 11.29 -39.81
N ILE A 717 -48.56 10.38 -39.69
CA ILE A 717 -47.21 10.54 -40.23
C ILE A 717 -46.94 9.40 -41.20
N GLY A 718 -47.05 9.68 -42.50
CA GLY A 718 -46.94 8.65 -43.55
C GLY A 718 -45.53 8.05 -43.69
N SER A 719 -44.48 8.82 -43.41
CA SER A 719 -43.08 8.40 -43.59
C SER A 719 -42.49 7.77 -42.31
N PRO A 720 -41.99 6.51 -42.36
CA PRO A 720 -41.31 5.88 -41.23
C PRO A 720 -40.06 6.64 -40.75
N TRP A 721 -39.38 7.33 -41.67
CA TRP A 721 -38.20 8.13 -41.38
C TRP A 721 -38.54 9.39 -40.58
N THR A 722 -39.68 10.02 -40.87
CA THR A 722 -40.16 11.18 -40.12
C THR A 722 -40.62 10.78 -38.72
N LEU A 723 -41.21 9.59 -38.58
CA LEU A 723 -41.55 9.03 -37.27
C LEU A 723 -40.30 8.67 -36.46
N PHE A 724 -39.30 8.04 -37.08
CA PHE A 724 -37.99 7.81 -36.46
C PHE A 724 -37.37 9.13 -35.96
N GLN A 725 -37.38 10.17 -36.79
CA GLN A 725 -36.84 11.48 -36.45
C GLN A 725 -37.56 12.12 -35.26
N LEU A 726 -38.89 12.02 -35.20
CA LEU A 726 -39.68 12.52 -34.07
C LEU A 726 -39.29 11.84 -32.75
N TYR A 727 -39.08 10.51 -32.75
CA TYR A 727 -38.61 9.82 -31.56
C TYR A 727 -37.15 10.17 -31.22
N TYR A 728 -36.29 10.33 -32.22
CA TYR A 728 -34.91 10.82 -32.01
C TYR A 728 -34.90 12.21 -31.35
N ASP A 729 -35.71 13.14 -31.86
CA ASP A 729 -35.86 14.48 -31.29
C ASP A 729 -36.54 14.44 -29.90
N SER A 730 -37.40 13.46 -29.63
CA SER A 730 -37.99 13.24 -28.30
C SER A 730 -36.92 12.86 -27.27
N TYR A 731 -36.06 11.89 -27.60
CA TYR A 731 -34.93 11.51 -26.72
C TYR A 731 -33.93 12.66 -26.56
N GLN A 732 -33.66 13.42 -27.63
CA GLN A 732 -32.85 14.64 -27.57
C GLN A 732 -33.40 15.65 -26.55
N LEU A 733 -34.72 15.90 -26.54
CA LEU A 733 -35.34 16.82 -25.60
C LEU A 733 -35.28 16.32 -24.16
N ILE A 734 -35.48 15.01 -23.93
CA ILE A 734 -35.38 14.41 -22.58
C ILE A 734 -33.96 14.58 -22.03
N TRP A 735 -32.93 14.25 -22.81
CA TRP A 735 -31.53 14.42 -22.39
C TRP A 735 -31.16 15.90 -22.21
N THR A 736 -31.70 16.79 -23.04
CA THR A 736 -31.50 18.24 -22.91
C THR A 736 -32.12 18.75 -21.61
N PHE A 737 -33.31 18.26 -21.24
CA PHE A 737 -33.94 18.58 -19.97
C PHE A 737 -33.09 18.11 -18.78
N LEU A 738 -32.54 16.88 -18.82
CA LEU A 738 -31.63 16.39 -17.78
C LEU A 738 -30.34 17.21 -17.70
N LEU A 739 -29.81 17.69 -18.83
CA LEU A 739 -28.64 18.57 -18.85
C LEU A 739 -28.96 19.94 -18.23
N VAL A 740 -30.12 20.54 -18.55
CA VAL A 740 -30.59 21.79 -17.93
C VAL A 740 -30.77 21.61 -16.42
N LEU A 741 -31.38 20.50 -15.99
CA LEU A 741 -31.52 20.16 -14.57
C LEU A 741 -30.16 20.10 -13.86
N SER A 742 -29.17 19.50 -14.54
CA SER A 742 -27.80 19.42 -14.04
C SER A 742 -27.14 20.79 -13.90
N ILE A 743 -27.43 21.73 -14.81
CA ILE A 743 -26.95 23.12 -14.74
C ILE A 743 -27.62 23.85 -13.57
N VAL A 744 -28.95 23.78 -13.46
CA VAL A 744 -29.74 24.52 -12.46
C VAL A 744 -29.38 24.09 -11.03
N PHE A 745 -29.27 22.79 -10.78
CA PHE A 745 -28.89 22.25 -9.47
C PHE A 745 -27.38 22.14 -9.26
N LYS A 746 -26.56 22.63 -10.20
CA LYS A 746 -25.10 22.54 -10.16
C LYS A 746 -24.57 21.11 -9.91
N ILE A 747 -25.21 20.13 -10.55
CA ILE A 747 -24.83 18.71 -10.45
C ILE A 747 -23.54 18.48 -11.25
N ARG A 748 -22.48 18.05 -10.57
CA ARG A 748 -21.14 17.87 -11.17
C ARG A 748 -21.07 16.71 -12.18
N SER A 749 -22.00 15.75 -12.12
CA SER A 749 -22.10 14.63 -13.08
C SER A 749 -22.77 15.01 -14.42
N GLY A 750 -23.00 16.30 -14.67
CA GLY A 750 -23.61 16.81 -15.91
C GLY A 750 -22.88 16.44 -17.22
N LEU A 751 -21.66 15.90 -17.15
CA LEU A 751 -20.95 15.38 -18.32
C LEU A 751 -21.65 14.18 -18.98
N VAL A 752 -22.33 13.32 -18.21
CA VAL A 752 -23.08 12.18 -18.77
C VAL A 752 -24.22 12.66 -19.68
N PRO A 753 -25.16 13.53 -19.23
CA PRO A 753 -26.17 14.08 -20.12
C PRO A 753 -25.56 14.97 -21.21
N LEU A 754 -24.44 15.67 -20.97
CA LEU A 754 -23.75 16.44 -22.01
C LEU A 754 -23.38 15.58 -23.22
N MET A 755 -22.80 14.39 -23.01
CA MET A 755 -22.43 13.50 -24.12
C MET A 755 -23.66 13.04 -24.93
N TRP A 756 -24.76 12.73 -24.24
CA TRP A 756 -26.03 12.32 -24.87
C TRP A 756 -26.82 13.46 -25.53
N VAL A 757 -26.43 14.71 -25.29
CA VAL A 757 -26.99 15.89 -25.97
C VAL A 757 -26.10 16.32 -27.14
N LEU A 758 -24.78 16.44 -26.89
CA LEU A 758 -23.82 17.03 -27.83
C LEU A 758 -23.60 16.15 -29.07
N PHE A 759 -23.30 14.87 -28.89
CA PHE A 759 -22.97 13.97 -30.01
C PHE A 759 -24.17 13.75 -30.94
N PRO A 760 -25.37 13.40 -30.43
CA PRO A 760 -26.58 13.34 -31.25
C PRO A 760 -26.93 14.66 -31.97
N ALA A 761 -26.79 15.82 -31.31
CA ALA A 761 -27.05 17.12 -31.94
C ALA A 761 -26.09 17.43 -33.10
N LEU A 762 -24.79 17.14 -32.92
CA LEU A 762 -23.77 17.24 -33.96
C LEU A 762 -24.04 16.25 -35.11
N GLY A 763 -24.43 15.01 -34.77
CA GLY A 763 -24.79 13.99 -35.75
C GLY A 763 -25.95 14.42 -36.65
N ASN A 764 -26.99 15.02 -36.08
CA ASN A 764 -28.10 15.59 -36.85
C ASN A 764 -27.64 16.72 -37.79
N LEU A 765 -26.72 17.59 -37.34
CA LEU A 765 -26.20 18.67 -38.18
C LEU A 765 -25.36 18.12 -39.35
N MET A 766 -24.48 17.15 -39.08
CA MET A 766 -23.62 16.52 -40.08
C MET A 766 -24.39 15.64 -41.08
N ARG A 767 -25.48 15.02 -40.63
CA ARG A 767 -26.36 14.22 -41.50
C ARG A 767 -26.89 15.06 -42.65
N ASP A 768 -27.35 16.27 -42.37
CA ASP A 768 -27.97 17.13 -43.38
C ASP A 768 -26.96 17.67 -44.40
N THR A 769 -25.69 17.85 -44.00
CA THR A 769 -24.62 18.31 -44.89
C THR A 769 -24.03 17.20 -45.74
N PHE A 770 -23.80 16.01 -45.18
CA PHE A 770 -23.02 14.95 -45.87
C PHE A 770 -23.84 13.72 -46.26
N PHE A 771 -24.94 13.39 -45.56
CA PHE A 771 -25.66 12.11 -45.70
C PHE A 771 -27.15 12.27 -46.03
N ARG A 772 -27.59 13.45 -46.49
CA ARG A 772 -29.00 13.80 -46.72
C ARG A 772 -29.77 12.83 -47.62
N HIS A 773 -29.10 12.18 -48.56
CA HIS A 773 -29.72 11.27 -49.54
C HIS A 773 -29.44 9.78 -49.28
N CYS A 774 -28.57 9.46 -48.31
CA CYS A 774 -28.18 8.07 -48.01
C CYS A 774 -29.19 7.46 -47.02
N LYS A 775 -29.99 6.49 -47.48
CA LYS A 775 -30.92 5.69 -46.66
C LYS A 775 -30.55 4.20 -46.62
N ASP A 776 -29.30 3.90 -46.97
CA ASP A 776 -28.72 2.57 -47.05
C ASP A 776 -27.85 2.25 -45.81
N SER A 777 -27.12 1.13 -45.83
CA SER A 777 -26.27 0.68 -44.72
C SER A 777 -25.28 1.75 -44.22
N ARG A 778 -24.85 2.66 -45.11
CA ARG A 778 -23.95 3.78 -44.78
C ARG A 778 -24.56 4.73 -43.75
N TRP A 779 -25.88 4.94 -43.78
CA TRP A 779 -26.56 5.76 -42.78
C TRP A 779 -26.56 5.10 -41.40
N LEU A 780 -26.77 3.78 -41.34
CA LEU A 780 -26.75 3.03 -40.08
C LEU A 780 -25.35 3.07 -39.45
N VAL A 781 -24.30 2.88 -40.26
CA VAL A 781 -22.91 3.02 -39.81
C VAL A 781 -22.65 4.43 -39.27
N PHE A 782 -23.09 5.47 -39.98
CA PHE A 782 -22.98 6.85 -39.51
C PHE A 782 -23.69 7.07 -38.16
N HIS A 783 -24.94 6.60 -38.02
CA HIS A 783 -25.71 6.72 -36.79
C HIS A 783 -25.00 6.04 -35.60
N ILE A 784 -24.48 4.83 -35.81
CA ILE A 784 -23.73 4.10 -34.77
C ILE A 784 -22.41 4.83 -34.44
N SER A 785 -21.69 5.35 -35.44
CA SER A 785 -20.42 6.08 -35.25
C SER A 785 -20.59 7.35 -34.41
N VAL A 786 -21.71 8.08 -34.57
CA VAL A 786 -22.00 9.26 -33.71
C VAL A 786 -22.24 8.84 -32.26
N LEU A 787 -22.82 7.65 -32.04
CA LEU A 787 -23.18 7.15 -30.71
C LEU A 787 -22.06 6.35 -30.04
N ILE A 788 -20.99 5.99 -30.75
CA ILE A 788 -19.98 5.06 -30.23
C ILE A 788 -19.31 5.57 -28.95
N LEU A 789 -18.98 6.86 -28.90
CA LEU A 789 -18.32 7.46 -27.74
C LEU A 789 -19.26 7.55 -26.52
N PRO A 790 -20.46 8.15 -26.60
CA PRO A 790 -21.38 8.18 -25.46
C PRO A 790 -21.77 6.77 -24.99
N LEU A 791 -21.97 5.82 -25.91
CA LEU A 791 -22.25 4.42 -25.56
C LEU A 791 -21.09 3.78 -24.81
N THR A 792 -19.86 3.91 -25.32
CA THR A 792 -18.68 3.28 -24.70
C THR A 792 -18.39 3.88 -23.32
N GLN A 793 -18.45 5.21 -23.19
CA GLN A 793 -18.22 5.87 -21.90
C GLN A 793 -19.31 5.51 -20.88
N CYS A 794 -20.59 5.51 -21.28
CA CYS A 794 -21.66 5.15 -20.35
C CYS A 794 -21.62 3.66 -20.00
N MET A 795 -21.29 2.77 -20.95
CA MET A 795 -21.07 1.35 -20.65
C MET A 795 -19.92 1.17 -19.66
N TYR A 796 -18.82 1.90 -19.81
CA TYR A 796 -17.72 1.87 -18.84
C TYR A 796 -18.17 2.27 -17.43
N LEU A 797 -18.93 3.37 -17.30
CA LEU A 797 -19.49 3.82 -16.02
C LEU A 797 -20.49 2.83 -15.42
N ILE A 798 -21.35 2.24 -16.26
CA ILE A 798 -22.33 1.22 -15.84
C ILE A 798 -21.62 -0.05 -15.38
N LEU A 799 -20.61 -0.52 -16.10
CA LEU A 799 -19.80 -1.67 -15.68
C LEU A 799 -19.09 -1.38 -14.36
N ALA A 800 -18.51 -0.20 -14.19
CA ALA A 800 -17.91 0.22 -12.91
C ALA A 800 -18.95 0.21 -11.78
N ALA A 801 -20.14 0.78 -12.02
CA ALA A 801 -21.24 0.75 -11.06
C ALA A 801 -21.67 -0.69 -10.72
N LEU A 802 -21.89 -1.56 -11.70
CA LEU A 802 -22.28 -2.95 -11.47
C LEU A 802 -21.20 -3.74 -10.72
N THR A 803 -19.92 -3.52 -11.01
CA THR A 803 -18.82 -4.17 -10.28
C THR A 803 -18.76 -3.76 -8.81
N LEU A 804 -19.25 -2.56 -8.46
CA LEU A 804 -19.39 -2.10 -7.08
C LEU A 804 -20.67 -2.62 -6.43
N PHE A 805 -21.82 -2.48 -7.11
CA PHE A 805 -23.12 -2.77 -6.53
C PHE A 805 -23.41 -4.26 -6.41
N VAL A 806 -22.95 -5.11 -7.34
CA VAL A 806 -23.18 -6.57 -7.26
C VAL A 806 -22.59 -7.14 -5.96
N PRO A 807 -21.33 -6.88 -5.60
CA PRO A 807 -20.80 -7.37 -4.32
C PRO A 807 -21.41 -6.71 -3.08
N VAL A 808 -21.77 -5.42 -3.16
CA VAL A 808 -22.40 -4.70 -2.03
C VAL A 808 -23.80 -5.26 -1.74
N MET A 809 -24.60 -5.48 -2.78
CA MET A 809 -25.96 -6.01 -2.64
C MET A 809 -25.96 -7.50 -2.29
N GLY A 810 -24.99 -8.28 -2.77
CA GLY A 810 -24.77 -9.64 -2.26
C GLY A 810 -24.27 -9.69 -0.81
N ARG A 811 -24.03 -8.53 -0.17
CA ARG A 811 -23.53 -8.40 1.19
C ARG A 811 -24.37 -7.50 2.09
N SER A 812 -25.49 -6.95 1.61
CA SER A 812 -26.29 -5.95 2.31
C SER A 812 -27.14 -6.52 3.46
N GLY A 813 -27.07 -7.83 3.72
CA GLY A 813 -27.89 -8.48 4.72
C GLY A 813 -29.28 -8.85 4.20
N ALA A 814 -30.09 -9.43 5.08
CA ALA A 814 -31.52 -9.59 4.82
C ALA A 814 -32.28 -8.25 4.80
N GLY A 815 -31.63 -7.13 5.19
CA GLY A 815 -32.09 -5.72 5.27
C GLY A 815 -33.02 -5.25 4.16
N ASN A 816 -32.62 -5.50 2.93
CA ASN A 816 -33.28 -5.02 1.73
C ASN A 816 -33.37 -6.16 0.73
N ASN A 817 -34.38 -6.13 -0.15
CA ASN A 817 -34.41 -7.08 -1.25
C ASN A 817 -33.36 -6.70 -2.30
N ALA A 818 -32.19 -7.34 -2.20
CA ALA A 818 -31.05 -7.14 -3.09
C ALA A 818 -31.39 -7.37 -4.57
N GLU A 819 -32.30 -8.32 -4.86
CA GLU A 819 -32.76 -8.60 -6.23
C GLU A 819 -33.46 -7.39 -6.84
N VAL A 820 -34.38 -6.78 -6.08
CA VAL A 820 -35.15 -5.61 -6.53
C VAL A 820 -34.23 -4.40 -6.75
N ILE A 821 -33.25 -4.18 -5.88
CA ILE A 821 -32.31 -3.06 -6.03
C ILE A 821 -31.47 -3.23 -7.30
N VAL A 822 -30.91 -4.42 -7.54
CA VAL A 822 -30.12 -4.69 -8.76
C VAL A 822 -30.98 -4.63 -10.01
N ALA A 823 -32.23 -5.10 -9.96
CA ALA A 823 -33.19 -4.99 -11.05
C ALA A 823 -33.44 -3.52 -11.42
N ILE A 824 -33.78 -2.67 -10.44
CA ILE A 824 -34.03 -1.23 -10.67
C ILE A 824 -32.78 -0.54 -11.20
N LEU A 825 -31.63 -0.74 -10.54
CA LEU A 825 -30.39 -0.07 -10.90
C LEU A 825 -29.95 -0.44 -12.32
N SER A 826 -29.98 -1.73 -12.65
CA SER A 826 -29.61 -2.22 -13.99
C SER A 826 -30.60 -1.72 -15.03
N SER A 827 -31.91 -1.90 -14.82
CA SER A 827 -32.92 -1.47 -15.80
C SER A 827 -32.92 0.04 -16.01
N ALA A 828 -32.80 0.86 -14.96
CA ALA A 828 -32.74 2.31 -15.09
C ALA A 828 -31.55 2.76 -15.95
N GLN A 829 -30.37 2.20 -15.68
CA GLN A 829 -29.14 2.52 -16.42
C GLN A 829 -29.21 2.12 -17.90
N PHE A 830 -29.68 0.90 -18.18
CA PHE A 830 -29.71 0.38 -19.56
C PHE A 830 -30.85 0.96 -20.40
N VAL A 831 -32.01 1.26 -19.81
CA VAL A 831 -33.08 1.99 -20.51
C VAL A 831 -32.59 3.36 -20.98
N LEU A 832 -31.85 4.09 -20.14
CA LEU A 832 -31.23 5.36 -20.51
C LEU A 832 -30.16 5.17 -21.59
N LEU A 833 -29.29 4.18 -21.44
CA LEU A 833 -28.24 3.87 -22.40
C LEU A 833 -28.79 3.59 -23.81
N PHE A 834 -29.92 2.90 -23.90
CA PHE A 834 -30.50 2.50 -25.18
C PHE A 834 -31.44 3.54 -25.82
N SER A 835 -31.57 4.73 -25.22
CA SER A 835 -32.46 5.82 -25.68
C SER A 835 -32.46 6.02 -27.20
N TYR A 836 -31.27 6.19 -27.82
CA TYR A 836 -31.15 6.47 -29.27
C TYR A 836 -31.10 5.21 -30.14
N LEU A 837 -31.11 4.02 -29.55
CA LEU A 837 -31.21 2.74 -30.26
C LEU A 837 -32.66 2.28 -30.40
N MET A 838 -33.53 2.64 -29.44
CA MET A 838 -34.96 2.28 -29.47
C MET A 838 -35.68 2.65 -30.78
N PRO A 839 -35.54 3.88 -31.32
CA PRO A 839 -36.26 4.29 -32.53
C PRO A 839 -35.96 3.44 -33.77
N LEU A 840 -34.80 2.76 -33.81
CA LEU A 840 -34.38 1.96 -34.98
C LEU A 840 -35.40 0.85 -35.30
N ILE A 841 -36.15 0.35 -34.32
CA ILE A 841 -37.20 -0.67 -34.53
C ILE A 841 -38.27 -0.21 -35.55
N LEU A 842 -38.49 1.10 -35.68
CA LEU A 842 -39.46 1.69 -36.62
C LEU A 842 -39.02 1.58 -38.08
N LEU A 843 -37.71 1.47 -38.31
CA LEU A 843 -37.08 1.36 -39.64
C LEU A 843 -36.84 -0.10 -40.06
N VAL A 844 -36.91 -1.04 -39.12
CA VAL A 844 -36.73 -2.48 -39.38
C VAL A 844 -37.91 -3.01 -40.19
N ARG A 845 -37.64 -3.75 -41.28
CA ARG A 845 -38.68 -4.33 -42.16
C ARG A 845 -39.61 -5.31 -41.44
N SER A 846 -39.07 -6.10 -40.50
CA SER A 846 -39.81 -7.12 -39.76
C SER A 846 -39.55 -7.01 -38.24
N PRO A 847 -40.14 -6.02 -37.55
CA PRO A 847 -39.88 -5.77 -36.13
C PRO A 847 -40.27 -6.97 -35.25
N GLN A 848 -41.29 -7.73 -35.67
CA GLN A 848 -41.74 -8.95 -34.99
C GLN A 848 -40.63 -10.01 -34.84
N LYS A 849 -39.70 -10.12 -35.80
CA LYS A 849 -38.60 -11.10 -35.72
C LYS A 849 -37.60 -10.72 -34.62
N VAL A 850 -37.27 -9.43 -34.51
CA VAL A 850 -36.36 -8.90 -33.48
C VAL A 850 -37.01 -9.05 -32.10
N LEU A 851 -38.28 -8.66 -31.96
CA LEU A 851 -39.04 -8.80 -30.72
C LEU A 851 -39.20 -10.27 -30.32
N GLY A 852 -39.49 -11.15 -31.27
CA GLY A 852 -39.62 -12.59 -31.06
C GLY A 852 -38.31 -13.22 -30.59
N PHE A 853 -37.17 -12.84 -31.20
CA PHE A 853 -35.85 -13.32 -30.80
C PHE A 853 -35.49 -12.89 -29.36
N LEU A 854 -35.62 -11.60 -29.04
CA LEU A 854 -35.36 -11.09 -27.69
C LEU A 854 -36.29 -11.70 -26.65
N GLY A 855 -37.58 -11.83 -26.98
CA GLY A 855 -38.58 -12.49 -26.13
C GLY A 855 -38.26 -13.97 -25.89
N SER A 856 -37.90 -14.71 -26.93
CA SER A 856 -37.50 -16.12 -26.79
C SER A 856 -36.25 -16.30 -25.94
N LEU A 857 -35.27 -15.39 -26.09
CA LEU A 857 -34.03 -15.44 -25.32
C LEU A 857 -34.30 -15.16 -23.84
N PHE A 858 -35.14 -14.17 -23.53
CA PHE A 858 -35.57 -13.87 -22.17
C PHE A 858 -36.35 -15.04 -21.55
N LEU A 859 -37.35 -15.59 -22.24
CA LEU A 859 -38.15 -16.70 -21.75
C LEU A 859 -37.31 -17.96 -21.53
N LEU A 860 -36.39 -18.26 -22.45
CA LEU A 860 -35.43 -19.36 -22.29
C LEU A 860 -34.55 -19.15 -21.06
N ALA A 861 -34.05 -17.93 -20.83
CA ALA A 861 -33.24 -17.63 -19.67
C ALA A 861 -34.01 -17.81 -18.34
N VAL A 862 -35.25 -17.32 -18.26
CA VAL A 862 -36.11 -17.52 -17.08
C VAL A 862 -36.41 -19.02 -16.88
N LEU A 863 -36.72 -19.75 -17.95
CA LEU A 863 -36.96 -21.19 -17.87
C LEU A 863 -35.73 -21.95 -17.37
N LEU A 864 -34.55 -21.64 -17.91
CA LEU A 864 -33.29 -22.22 -17.45
C LEU A 864 -33.01 -21.87 -16.00
N LEU A 865 -33.26 -20.63 -15.57
CA LEU A 865 -33.04 -20.20 -14.20
C LEU A 865 -33.91 -20.97 -13.20
N VAL A 866 -35.20 -21.15 -13.52
CA VAL A 866 -36.18 -21.78 -12.63
C VAL A 866 -36.04 -23.31 -12.62
N LEU A 867 -35.76 -23.92 -13.78
CA LEU A 867 -35.71 -25.39 -13.91
C LEU A 867 -34.32 -25.99 -13.65
N THR A 868 -33.27 -25.19 -13.49
CA THR A 868 -31.89 -25.68 -13.33
C THR A 868 -31.17 -25.02 -12.16
N PRO A 869 -30.14 -25.66 -11.59
CA PRO A 869 -29.35 -25.07 -10.52
C PRO A 869 -28.41 -23.94 -11.00
N LEU A 870 -28.47 -23.54 -12.29
CA LEU A 870 -27.63 -22.45 -12.82
C LEU A 870 -27.91 -21.09 -12.17
N GLY A 871 -29.07 -20.95 -11.54
CA GLY A 871 -29.47 -19.77 -10.75
C GLY A 871 -28.94 -19.76 -9.32
N PHE A 872 -28.23 -20.80 -8.86
CA PHE A 872 -27.69 -20.83 -7.51
C PHE A 872 -26.62 -19.72 -7.31
N PRO A 873 -26.77 -18.86 -6.30
CA PRO A 873 -26.02 -17.60 -6.22
C PRO A 873 -24.63 -17.74 -5.60
N TYR A 874 -24.30 -18.86 -4.94
CA TYR A 874 -23.06 -19.03 -4.17
C TYR A 874 -22.08 -20.03 -4.78
N SER A 875 -20.79 -19.84 -4.50
CA SER A 875 -19.72 -20.75 -4.94
C SER A 875 -18.59 -20.85 -3.92
N GLY A 876 -18.14 -22.08 -3.66
CA GLY A 876 -16.97 -22.41 -2.83
C GLY A 876 -15.68 -22.63 -3.63
N GLU A 877 -15.70 -22.42 -4.95
CA GLU A 877 -14.55 -22.68 -5.82
C GLU A 877 -13.40 -21.69 -5.57
N MET A 878 -12.17 -22.21 -5.41
CA MET A 878 -10.97 -21.40 -5.12
C MET A 878 -10.65 -20.26 -6.10
N PRO A 879 -10.83 -20.38 -7.43
CA PRO A 879 -10.49 -19.27 -8.33
C PRO A 879 -11.46 -18.08 -8.25
N SER A 880 -12.68 -18.25 -7.74
CA SER A 880 -13.66 -17.15 -7.60
C SER A 880 -14.68 -17.42 -6.49
N PRO A 881 -14.27 -17.35 -5.21
CA PRO A 881 -15.17 -17.68 -4.11
C PRO A 881 -16.26 -16.62 -3.96
N ARG A 882 -17.51 -17.08 -3.89
CA ARG A 882 -18.72 -16.26 -3.67
C ARG A 882 -19.52 -16.85 -2.51
N PRO A 883 -18.98 -16.81 -1.27
CA PRO A 883 -19.59 -17.54 -0.17
C PRO A 883 -20.80 -16.81 0.40
N GLN A 884 -21.81 -17.58 0.83
CA GLN A 884 -22.86 -17.07 1.71
C GLN A 884 -22.30 -16.92 3.12
N ARG A 885 -22.55 -15.78 3.78
CA ARG A 885 -22.00 -15.51 5.11
C ARG A 885 -23.04 -15.83 6.19
N PHE A 886 -22.59 -16.53 7.22
CA PHE A 886 -23.38 -16.77 8.43
C PHE A 886 -22.60 -16.24 9.62
N LEU A 887 -23.23 -15.37 10.41
CA LEU A 887 -22.68 -14.96 11.70
C LEU A 887 -23.49 -15.63 12.79
N ILE A 888 -22.84 -16.52 13.54
CA ILE A 888 -23.51 -17.36 14.54
C ILE A 888 -22.80 -17.20 15.87
N THR A 889 -23.55 -16.97 16.94
CA THR A 889 -22.97 -16.91 18.29
C THR A 889 -23.57 -17.99 19.18
N HIS A 890 -22.71 -18.75 19.85
CA HIS A 890 -23.14 -19.71 20.87
C HIS A 890 -23.42 -18.93 22.15
N THR A 891 -24.70 -18.71 22.40
CA THR A 891 -25.20 -17.69 23.32
C THR A 891 -25.84 -18.29 24.55
N GLU A 892 -25.50 -17.74 25.71
CA GLU A 892 -26.26 -17.87 26.96
C GLU A 892 -26.99 -16.56 27.28
N ARG A 893 -28.30 -16.62 27.48
CA ARG A 893 -29.17 -15.48 27.83
C ARG A 893 -29.68 -15.64 29.26
N THR A 894 -29.47 -14.65 30.10
CA THR A 894 -29.94 -14.62 31.50
C THR A 894 -30.76 -13.37 31.75
N TYR A 895 -31.96 -13.52 32.30
CA TYR A 895 -32.87 -12.42 32.54
C TYR A 895 -33.10 -12.23 34.03
N HIS A 896 -32.88 -11.04 34.57
CA HIS A 896 -33.11 -10.72 35.98
C HIS A 896 -34.39 -9.89 36.18
N ASP A 897 -35.06 -10.13 37.30
CA ASP A 897 -36.18 -9.30 37.75
C ASP A 897 -35.71 -8.05 38.51
N ILE A 898 -36.65 -7.23 38.98
CA ILE A 898 -36.39 -5.99 39.73
C ILE A 898 -35.72 -6.29 41.09
N ALA A 899 -35.90 -7.49 41.64
CA ALA A 899 -35.22 -7.91 42.87
C ALA A 899 -33.79 -8.43 42.61
N GLY A 900 -33.33 -8.42 41.35
CA GLY A 900 -32.04 -8.96 40.94
C GLY A 900 -31.99 -10.49 40.88
N LYS A 901 -33.14 -11.19 40.98
CA LYS A 901 -33.21 -12.65 40.90
C LYS A 901 -33.35 -13.09 39.44
N VAL A 902 -32.72 -14.21 39.09
CA VAL A 902 -32.85 -14.81 37.75
C VAL A 902 -34.29 -15.26 37.52
N ARG A 903 -34.96 -14.62 36.56
CA ARG A 903 -36.32 -14.92 36.08
C ARG A 903 -36.32 -16.09 35.10
N SER A 904 -35.42 -16.05 34.12
CA SER A 904 -35.29 -17.08 33.09
C SER A 904 -33.84 -17.16 32.59
N LYS A 905 -33.45 -18.35 32.13
CA LYS A 905 -32.14 -18.62 31.54
C LYS A 905 -32.32 -19.50 30.30
N GLU A 906 -31.77 -19.08 29.16
CA GLU A 906 -31.89 -19.78 27.89
C GLU A 906 -30.54 -19.90 27.19
N THR A 907 -30.34 -21.00 26.45
CA THR A 907 -29.09 -21.26 25.73
C THR A 907 -29.37 -21.71 24.29
N GLY A 908 -28.54 -21.26 23.35
CA GLY A 908 -28.77 -21.52 21.94
C GLY A 908 -27.75 -20.88 21.01
N TYR A 909 -27.92 -21.12 19.72
CA TYR A 909 -27.22 -20.42 18.66
C TYR A 909 -28.07 -19.26 18.17
N TRP A 910 -27.55 -18.04 18.30
CA TRP A 910 -28.11 -16.88 17.62
C TRP A 910 -27.50 -16.75 16.24
N VAL A 911 -28.33 -16.80 15.21
CA VAL A 911 -27.94 -16.67 13.80
C VAL A 911 -28.37 -15.28 13.31
N ALA A 912 -27.40 -14.42 13.05
CA ALA A 912 -27.63 -13.13 12.41
C ALA A 912 -27.69 -13.32 10.88
N ASP A 913 -28.84 -13.02 10.28
CA ASP A 913 -29.06 -13.20 8.83
C ASP A 913 -28.37 -12.11 8.02
N LEU A 914 -27.09 -12.36 7.69
CA LEU A 914 -26.26 -11.47 6.87
C LEU A 914 -26.49 -11.61 5.36
N ASP A 915 -27.54 -12.35 4.95
CA ASP A 915 -27.90 -12.61 3.56
C ASP A 915 -29.42 -12.80 3.43
N LEU A 916 -29.98 -12.43 2.27
CA LEU A 916 -31.41 -12.54 1.95
C LEU A 916 -31.89 -14.00 1.94
N ASN A 917 -31.04 -14.94 1.51
CA ASN A 917 -31.40 -16.36 1.44
C ASN A 917 -31.17 -17.10 2.77
N SER A 918 -30.72 -16.41 3.83
CA SER A 918 -30.59 -16.99 5.16
C SER A 918 -31.94 -17.07 5.87
N PRO A 919 -32.24 -18.15 6.61
CA PRO A 919 -31.47 -19.39 6.76
C PRO A 919 -31.86 -20.49 5.76
N ASP A 920 -32.82 -20.21 4.87
CA ASP A 920 -33.48 -21.23 4.04
C ASP A 920 -32.51 -22.01 3.14
N SER A 921 -31.44 -21.37 2.67
CA SER A 921 -30.41 -22.00 1.83
C SER A 921 -29.67 -23.18 2.50
N VAL A 922 -29.58 -23.21 3.82
CA VAL A 922 -28.89 -24.27 4.59
C VAL A 922 -29.84 -25.14 5.40
N LYS A 923 -31.14 -24.79 5.45
CA LYS A 923 -32.14 -25.44 6.29
C LYS A 923 -32.29 -26.94 6.05
N SER A 924 -32.11 -27.40 4.80
CA SER A 924 -32.16 -28.82 4.43
C SER A 924 -30.82 -29.55 4.57
N LEU A 925 -29.72 -28.82 4.73
CA LEU A 925 -28.35 -29.36 4.74
C LEU A 925 -27.78 -29.51 6.15
N VAL A 926 -28.17 -28.61 7.06
CA VAL A 926 -27.67 -28.57 8.44
C VAL A 926 -28.81 -28.95 9.41
N PRO A 927 -28.76 -30.13 10.05
CA PRO A 927 -29.83 -30.68 10.89
C PRO A 927 -30.34 -29.75 12.00
N GLU A 928 -29.47 -28.97 12.63
CA GLU A 928 -29.83 -28.09 13.74
C GLU A 928 -30.81 -26.98 13.31
N PHE A 929 -30.79 -26.58 12.02
CA PHE A 929 -31.75 -25.62 11.47
C PHE A 929 -33.17 -26.18 11.36
N ALA A 930 -33.41 -27.48 11.58
CA ALA A 930 -34.76 -28.01 11.70
C ALA A 930 -35.52 -27.43 12.91
N ARG A 931 -34.80 -26.99 13.95
CA ARG A 931 -35.35 -26.40 15.18
C ARG A 931 -35.25 -24.86 15.21
N VAL A 932 -34.97 -24.25 14.06
CA VAL A 932 -34.81 -22.79 13.95
C VAL A 932 -36.14 -22.08 14.20
N ARG A 933 -36.13 -21.04 15.03
CA ARG A 933 -37.25 -20.11 15.20
C ARG A 933 -36.83 -18.67 14.87
N LEU A 934 -37.77 -17.88 14.36
CA LEU A 934 -37.57 -16.44 14.21
C LEU A 934 -37.53 -15.81 15.61
N VAL A 935 -36.65 -14.82 15.83
CA VAL A 935 -36.60 -14.09 17.10
C VAL A 935 -37.76 -13.08 17.15
N ASP A 936 -38.62 -13.24 18.14
CA ASP A 936 -39.79 -12.40 18.44
C ASP A 936 -39.70 -11.67 19.79
N ASP A 937 -38.64 -11.95 20.58
CA ASP A 937 -38.38 -11.37 21.92
C ASP A 937 -38.10 -9.83 21.91
N CYS A 938 -38.15 -9.17 20.76
CA CYS A 938 -37.76 -7.76 20.57
C CYS A 938 -38.67 -6.74 21.27
N GLU A 939 -39.95 -7.06 21.47
CA GLU A 939 -40.88 -6.18 22.19
C GLU A 939 -40.67 -6.29 23.71
N ASP A 940 -40.34 -7.48 24.22
CA ASP A 940 -40.25 -7.73 25.65
C ASP A 940 -38.85 -7.46 26.22
N GLU A 941 -37.80 -7.64 25.41
CA GLU A 941 -36.41 -7.60 25.86
C GLU A 941 -35.57 -6.55 25.13
N LEU A 942 -34.72 -5.85 25.89
CA LEU A 942 -33.83 -4.82 25.35
C LEU A 942 -32.86 -5.45 24.33
N TYR A 943 -32.86 -4.93 23.10
CA TYR A 943 -32.14 -5.52 21.95
C TYR A 943 -32.54 -7.00 21.70
N CYS A 944 -33.82 -7.34 21.87
CA CYS A 944 -34.38 -8.67 21.66
C CYS A 944 -33.76 -9.78 22.52
N GLY A 945 -33.05 -9.42 23.60
CA GLY A 945 -32.34 -10.40 24.41
C GLY A 945 -31.10 -10.99 23.71
N LEU A 946 -30.51 -10.31 22.73
CA LEU A 946 -29.44 -10.86 21.91
C LEU A 946 -28.09 -10.16 22.15
N PRO A 947 -26.96 -10.88 22.05
CA PRO A 947 -25.64 -10.33 22.30
C PRO A 947 -25.14 -9.52 21.09
N TYR A 948 -25.70 -8.35 20.83
CA TYR A 948 -25.22 -7.46 19.78
C TYR A 948 -23.83 -6.91 20.13
N LEU A 949 -22.86 -7.08 19.21
CA LEU A 949 -21.52 -6.50 19.33
C LEU A 949 -21.50 -5.00 18.98
N MET A 950 -22.46 -4.53 18.19
CA MET A 950 -22.56 -3.17 17.67
C MET A 950 -24.04 -2.76 17.52
N PRO A 951 -24.39 -1.45 17.57
CA PRO A 951 -25.78 -0.98 17.62
C PRO A 951 -26.46 -1.00 16.24
N VAL A 952 -26.54 -2.18 15.62
CA VAL A 952 -27.05 -2.39 14.26
C VAL A 952 -28.46 -3.01 14.24
N LEU A 953 -29.25 -2.78 15.29
CA LEU A 953 -30.62 -3.31 15.40
C LEU A 953 -31.48 -2.95 14.18
N SER A 954 -31.35 -1.73 13.67
CA SER A 954 -32.04 -1.26 12.46
C SER A 954 -31.61 -1.95 11.16
N PHE A 955 -30.44 -2.59 11.13
CA PHE A 955 -29.92 -3.33 9.97
C PHE A 955 -30.21 -4.83 10.06
N LEU A 956 -30.39 -5.38 11.26
CA LEU A 956 -30.63 -6.81 11.53
C LEU A 956 -32.08 -7.07 12.01
N TRP A 957 -33.04 -6.66 11.20
CA TRP A 957 -34.49 -6.86 11.37
C TRP A 957 -34.99 -8.32 11.27
N LYS A 958 -34.20 -9.25 10.69
CA LYS A 958 -34.50 -10.69 10.65
C LYS A 958 -33.32 -11.45 11.23
N THR A 959 -33.54 -12.19 12.31
CA THR A 959 -32.55 -13.09 12.92
C THR A 959 -33.24 -14.33 13.47
N HIS A 960 -32.47 -15.39 13.66
CA HIS A 960 -32.99 -16.67 14.09
C HIS A 960 -32.31 -17.19 15.34
N TRP A 961 -33.05 -17.99 16.10
CA TRP A 961 -32.58 -18.68 17.29
C TRP A 961 -32.71 -20.19 17.11
N ILE A 962 -31.66 -20.93 17.49
CA ILE A 962 -31.65 -22.40 17.48
C ILE A 962 -31.35 -22.88 18.90
N PRO A 963 -32.26 -23.61 19.57
CA PRO A 963 -31.98 -24.15 20.90
C PRO A 963 -30.78 -25.10 20.90
N ALA A 964 -29.84 -24.89 21.84
CA ALA A 964 -28.61 -25.67 21.96
C ALA A 964 -28.17 -25.79 23.43
N HIS A 965 -27.20 -26.67 23.69
CA HIS A 965 -26.61 -26.82 25.02
C HIS A 965 -25.87 -25.54 25.47
N PRO A 966 -25.65 -25.34 26.77
CA PRO A 966 -24.93 -24.17 27.28
C PRO A 966 -23.49 -24.08 26.75
N PRO A 967 -22.99 -22.88 26.39
CA PRO A 967 -21.58 -22.68 26.09
C PRO A 967 -20.71 -22.76 27.35
N ASP A 968 -19.42 -23.06 27.17
CA ASP A 968 -18.42 -22.93 28.24
C ASP A 968 -18.03 -21.45 28.39
N VAL A 969 -18.37 -20.85 29.53
CA VAL A 969 -18.14 -19.44 29.85
C VAL A 969 -17.21 -19.35 31.05
N PRO A 970 -15.88 -19.27 30.83
CA PRO A 970 -14.89 -19.33 31.90
C PRO A 970 -14.79 -18.03 32.70
N ILE A 971 -15.04 -16.89 32.04
CA ILE A 971 -15.00 -15.55 32.65
C ILE A 971 -16.44 -15.07 32.75
N PRO A 972 -17.08 -15.19 33.92
CA PRO A 972 -18.45 -14.73 34.10
C PRO A 972 -18.51 -13.22 33.97
N THR A 973 -19.51 -12.73 33.25
CA THR A 973 -19.76 -11.29 33.13
C THR A 973 -20.72 -10.88 34.23
N THR A 974 -20.33 -9.92 35.07
CA THR A 974 -21.17 -9.46 36.18
C THR A 974 -21.35 -7.95 36.13
N LEU A 975 -22.59 -7.52 36.36
CA LEU A 975 -22.97 -6.12 36.54
C LEU A 975 -23.36 -5.91 37.99
N THR A 976 -22.74 -4.95 38.65
CA THR A 976 -23.06 -4.58 40.03
C THR A 976 -23.35 -3.09 40.12
N LEU A 977 -24.43 -2.73 40.81
CA LEU A 977 -24.73 -1.34 41.16
C LEU A 977 -23.96 -0.99 42.43
N MET A 978 -22.98 -0.09 42.31
CA MET A 978 -22.11 0.30 43.42
C MET A 978 -22.73 1.36 44.32
N SER A 979 -23.35 2.38 43.73
CA SER A 979 -23.94 3.49 44.48
C SER A 979 -25.12 4.12 43.75
N THR A 980 -26.04 4.68 44.53
CA THR A 980 -27.15 5.51 44.06
C THR A 980 -27.12 6.84 44.82
N GLU A 981 -26.88 7.94 44.12
CA GLU A 981 -26.87 9.29 44.71
C GLU A 981 -28.04 10.11 44.16
N THR A 982 -28.71 10.88 45.01
CA THR A 982 -29.74 11.84 44.56
C THR A 982 -29.15 13.25 44.55
N ARG A 983 -29.22 13.93 43.41
CA ARG A 983 -28.66 15.26 43.15
C ARG A 983 -29.77 16.24 42.78
N PRO A 984 -29.87 17.41 43.42
CA PRO A 984 -30.83 18.44 43.04
C PRO A 984 -30.58 18.97 41.61
N PRO A 985 -31.62 19.30 40.81
CA PRO A 985 -33.02 19.44 41.20
C PRO A 985 -33.97 18.28 40.82
N SER A 986 -33.47 17.09 40.42
CA SER A 986 -34.24 15.84 40.20
C SER A 986 -33.39 14.72 39.55
N VAL A 987 -32.07 14.76 39.74
CA VAL A 987 -31.14 13.87 39.05
C VAL A 987 -30.74 12.72 39.98
N ARG A 988 -30.89 11.48 39.53
CA ARG A 988 -30.40 10.29 40.22
C ARG A 988 -29.16 9.76 39.50
N ARG A 989 -28.03 9.72 40.21
CA ARG A 989 -26.78 9.15 39.71
C ARG A 989 -26.67 7.69 40.12
N LEU A 990 -26.52 6.81 39.13
CA LEU A 990 -26.24 5.39 39.33
C LEU A 990 -24.80 5.10 38.91
N THR A 991 -24.04 4.43 39.77
CA THR A 991 -22.66 4.00 39.48
C THR A 991 -22.61 2.50 39.32
N PHE A 992 -22.15 2.03 38.17
CA PHE A 992 -22.06 0.61 37.83
C PHE A 992 -20.61 0.16 37.77
N ASN A 993 -20.39 -1.11 38.12
CA ASN A 993 -19.16 -1.84 37.90
C ASN A 993 -19.45 -3.09 37.09
N VAL A 994 -18.81 -3.20 35.92
CA VAL A 994 -18.93 -4.32 35.00
C VAL A 994 -17.60 -5.06 34.91
N THR A 995 -17.62 -6.36 35.20
CA THR A 995 -16.48 -7.26 34.99
C THR A 995 -16.83 -8.29 33.92
N GLY A 996 -15.84 -8.72 33.13
CA GLY A 996 -16.07 -9.67 32.04
C GLY A 996 -14.81 -9.88 31.18
N PRO A 997 -14.96 -10.44 29.97
CA PRO A 997 -13.86 -10.60 29.03
C PRO A 997 -13.47 -9.28 28.35
N ASP A 998 -12.52 -9.37 27.43
CA ASP A 998 -11.92 -8.29 26.65
C ASP A 998 -12.87 -7.53 25.72
N HIS A 999 -14.06 -8.06 25.47
CA HIS A 999 -15.10 -7.41 24.67
C HIS A 999 -16.46 -7.46 25.39
N ILE A 1000 -16.96 -6.28 25.78
CA ILE A 1000 -18.20 -6.10 26.54
C ILE A 1000 -19.10 -5.08 25.82
N GLY A 1001 -20.38 -5.40 25.69
CA GLY A 1001 -21.41 -4.45 25.29
C GLY A 1001 -22.27 -4.05 26.49
N VAL A 1002 -22.63 -2.77 26.61
CA VAL A 1002 -23.60 -2.30 27.59
C VAL A 1002 -24.71 -1.55 26.86
N MET A 1003 -25.95 -2.00 27.07
CA MET A 1003 -27.16 -1.44 26.48
C MET A 1003 -27.99 -0.83 27.59
N LEU A 1004 -28.42 0.42 27.41
CA LEU A 1004 -29.20 1.16 28.39
C LEU A 1004 -30.51 1.61 27.74
N SER A 1005 -31.61 1.51 28.47
CA SER A 1005 -32.86 2.18 28.11
C SER A 1005 -33.55 2.72 29.36
N PRO A 1006 -33.57 4.04 29.58
CA PRO A 1006 -34.39 4.63 30.63
C PRO A 1006 -35.89 4.34 30.42
N ILE A 1007 -36.64 4.21 31.51
CA ILE A 1007 -38.10 4.02 31.45
C ILE A 1007 -38.78 5.30 30.90
N SER A 1008 -39.97 5.16 30.31
CA SER A 1008 -40.72 6.30 29.78
C SER A 1008 -40.92 7.39 30.86
N GLY A 1009 -40.55 8.62 30.53
CA GLY A 1009 -40.56 9.76 31.47
C GLY A 1009 -39.24 10.01 32.20
N VAL A 1010 -38.25 9.11 32.08
CA VAL A 1010 -36.87 9.29 32.59
C VAL A 1010 -35.94 9.59 31.43
N THR A 1011 -35.05 10.58 31.56
CA THR A 1011 -34.04 10.89 30.53
C THR A 1011 -32.62 10.69 31.05
N LEU A 1012 -31.73 10.17 30.18
CA LEU A 1012 -30.30 10.12 30.46
C LEU A 1012 -29.67 11.45 30.03
N ASP A 1013 -29.20 12.22 31.01
CA ASP A 1013 -28.64 13.55 30.78
C ASP A 1013 -27.13 13.47 30.52
N ARG A 1014 -26.39 12.74 31.36
CA ARG A 1014 -24.92 12.62 31.30
C ARG A 1014 -24.43 11.25 31.75
N TRP A 1015 -23.20 10.92 31.38
CA TRP A 1015 -22.48 9.73 31.85
C TRP A 1015 -20.98 10.01 31.96
N SER A 1016 -20.23 9.08 32.54
CA SER A 1016 -18.77 9.20 32.72
C SER A 1016 -17.91 8.65 31.58
N LEU A 1017 -18.54 8.11 30.53
CA LEU A 1017 -17.84 7.34 29.49
C LEU A 1017 -17.20 8.22 28.42
N VAL A 1018 -17.92 9.25 27.96
CA VAL A 1018 -17.49 10.16 26.89
C VAL A 1018 -17.93 11.58 27.25
N GLU A 1019 -17.09 12.57 26.96
CA GLU A 1019 -17.42 13.99 27.09
C GLU A 1019 -18.50 14.41 26.06
N GLY A 1020 -19.55 15.08 26.52
CA GLY A 1020 -20.67 15.54 25.69
C GLY A 1020 -22.00 14.85 26.02
N GLU A 1021 -23.03 15.11 25.20
CA GLU A 1021 -24.34 14.48 25.37
C GLU A 1021 -24.31 13.00 24.92
N PRO A 1022 -24.90 12.07 25.70
CA PRO A 1022 -25.00 10.67 25.30
C PRO A 1022 -25.73 10.48 23.97
N LEU A 1023 -25.09 9.77 23.02
CA LEU A 1023 -25.65 9.54 21.69
C LEU A 1023 -26.80 8.53 21.75
N LYS A 1024 -28.00 8.96 21.33
CA LYS A 1024 -29.20 8.12 21.26
C LYS A 1024 -29.13 7.15 20.07
N SER A 1025 -29.50 5.90 20.29
CA SER A 1025 -29.64 4.87 19.25
C SER A 1025 -31.12 4.68 18.84
N SER A 1026 -31.42 3.57 18.15
CA SER A 1026 -32.77 3.22 17.69
C SER A 1026 -33.71 3.04 18.88
N LYS A 1027 -34.90 3.66 18.82
CA LYS A 1027 -35.87 3.56 19.92
C LYS A 1027 -36.36 2.13 20.12
N TRP A 1028 -36.59 1.77 21.37
CA TRP A 1028 -37.22 0.50 21.77
C TRP A 1028 -38.59 0.79 22.40
N ASN A 1029 -39.68 0.31 21.80
CA ASN A 1029 -41.06 0.56 22.25
C ASN A 1029 -41.37 2.05 22.56
N THR A 1030 -40.76 2.99 21.82
CA THR A 1030 -40.77 4.47 22.02
C THR A 1030 -39.75 5.07 22.99
N ARG A 1031 -39.02 4.25 23.75
CA ARG A 1031 -37.97 4.65 24.69
C ARG A 1031 -36.64 4.89 23.99
N ASP A 1032 -35.88 5.86 24.49
CA ASP A 1032 -34.53 6.10 24.02
C ASP A 1032 -33.61 4.95 24.49
N THR A 1033 -32.65 4.59 23.64
CA THR A 1033 -31.65 3.56 23.93
C THR A 1033 -30.25 4.12 23.74
N TYR A 1034 -29.30 3.56 24.47
CA TYR A 1034 -27.88 3.91 24.41
C TYR A 1034 -27.06 2.64 24.36
N PHE A 1035 -25.97 2.65 23.61
CA PHE A 1035 -25.11 1.49 23.40
C PHE A 1035 -23.66 1.88 23.63
N VAL A 1036 -22.97 1.08 24.44
CA VAL A 1036 -21.57 1.24 24.77
C VAL A 1036 -20.86 -0.05 24.37
N TYR A 1037 -19.81 0.08 23.58
CA TYR A 1037 -18.90 -1.03 23.29
C TYR A 1037 -17.58 -0.74 24.00
N TYR A 1038 -17.20 -1.64 24.90
CA TYR A 1038 -15.97 -1.57 25.66
C TYR A 1038 -15.05 -2.73 25.26
N SER A 1039 -13.80 -2.42 24.94
CA SER A 1039 -12.80 -3.43 24.65
C SER A 1039 -11.41 -3.01 25.11
N TYR A 1040 -10.61 -3.97 25.57
CA TYR A 1040 -9.21 -3.78 25.99
C TYR A 1040 -8.31 -4.88 25.43
N ALA A 1041 -6.99 -4.61 25.33
CA ALA A 1041 -6.03 -5.53 24.72
C ALA A 1041 -5.07 -6.20 25.72
N SER A 1042 -4.84 -5.60 26.89
CA SER A 1042 -4.02 -6.13 28.00
C SER A 1042 -4.58 -5.61 29.32
N ASP A 1043 -4.51 -6.44 30.36
CA ASP A 1043 -4.94 -6.19 31.75
C ASP A 1043 -6.44 -5.95 31.92
N PRO A 1044 -7.21 -6.98 32.35
CA PRO A 1044 -8.65 -6.85 32.55
C PRO A 1044 -8.96 -5.94 33.74
N GLU A 1045 -9.24 -4.67 33.45
CA GLU A 1045 -9.77 -3.75 34.45
C GLU A 1045 -11.32 -3.77 34.44
N PRO A 1046 -11.97 -3.75 35.61
CA PRO A 1046 -13.41 -3.58 35.68
C PRO A 1046 -13.85 -2.24 35.08
N LEU A 1047 -14.84 -2.26 34.20
CA LEU A 1047 -15.45 -1.06 33.65
C LEU A 1047 -16.36 -0.42 34.71
N VAL A 1048 -15.87 0.65 35.33
CA VAL A 1048 -16.63 1.47 36.29
C VAL A 1048 -17.11 2.74 35.62
N PHE A 1049 -18.42 2.96 35.60
CA PHE A 1049 -19.01 4.16 35.03
C PHE A 1049 -20.25 4.63 35.78
N TRP A 1050 -20.53 5.93 35.72
CA TRP A 1050 -21.76 6.51 36.28
C TRP A 1050 -22.66 7.10 35.20
N ILE A 1051 -23.95 7.14 35.47
CA ILE A 1051 -24.98 7.78 34.66
C ILE A 1051 -25.84 8.70 35.50
N ASP A 1052 -26.22 9.87 34.96
CA ASP A 1052 -27.13 10.83 35.55
C ASP A 1052 -28.51 10.72 34.85
N LEU A 1053 -29.52 10.25 35.58
CA LEU A 1053 -30.89 10.11 35.10
C LEU A 1053 -31.76 11.24 35.68
N ASN A 1054 -32.49 11.98 34.85
CA ASN A 1054 -33.52 12.89 35.31
C ASN A 1054 -34.81 12.11 35.58
N VAL A 1055 -35.17 11.97 36.85
CA VAL A 1055 -36.30 11.16 37.31
C VAL A 1055 -37.40 12.11 37.80
N PRO A 1056 -38.65 11.99 37.33
CA PRO A 1056 -39.75 12.77 37.87
C PRO A 1056 -39.93 12.49 39.38
N ASP A 1057 -40.49 13.44 40.16
CA ASP A 1057 -40.78 13.29 41.61
C ASP A 1057 -41.83 12.20 41.95
N ILE A 1058 -42.13 11.31 41.02
CA ILE A 1058 -43.04 10.18 41.18
C ILE A 1058 -42.20 8.98 41.65
N ASP A 1059 -42.65 8.28 42.68
CA ASP A 1059 -42.01 7.06 43.19
C ASP A 1059 -42.13 5.91 42.16
N MET A 1060 -41.17 5.85 41.23
CA MET A 1060 -41.09 4.83 40.19
C MET A 1060 -40.37 3.58 40.73
N LYS A 1061 -41.01 2.42 40.63
CA LYS A 1061 -40.44 1.11 41.03
C LYS A 1061 -39.26 0.65 40.17
N GLN A 1062 -39.15 1.17 38.96
CA GLN A 1062 -38.09 0.89 38.00
C GLN A 1062 -37.82 2.17 37.22
N ILE A 1063 -36.55 2.51 37.04
CA ILE A 1063 -36.10 3.71 36.32
C ILE A 1063 -35.25 3.36 35.09
N LEU A 1064 -34.64 2.17 35.05
CA LEU A 1064 -33.72 1.76 33.99
C LEU A 1064 -33.84 0.27 33.64
N ASP A 1065 -33.80 -0.05 32.34
CA ASP A 1065 -33.40 -1.37 31.86
C ASP A 1065 -31.95 -1.30 31.37
N ILE A 1066 -31.11 -2.22 31.81
CA ILE A 1066 -29.72 -2.34 31.38
C ILE A 1066 -29.44 -3.79 30.99
N ALA A 1067 -28.75 -3.99 29.87
CA ALA A 1067 -28.24 -5.29 29.48
C ALA A 1067 -26.73 -5.23 29.25
N VAL A 1068 -26.04 -6.28 29.65
CA VAL A 1068 -24.61 -6.45 29.43
C VAL A 1068 -24.39 -7.67 28.57
N THR A 1069 -23.57 -7.52 27.55
CA THR A 1069 -23.15 -8.60 26.66
C THR A 1069 -21.67 -8.82 26.80
N SER A 1070 -21.24 -10.06 26.59
CA SER A 1070 -19.82 -10.39 26.55
C SER A 1070 -19.50 -11.29 25.38
N HIS A 1071 -18.32 -11.07 24.80
CA HIS A 1071 -17.94 -11.66 23.52
C HIS A 1071 -16.54 -12.27 23.61
N PHE A 1072 -16.43 -13.58 23.44
CA PHE A 1072 -15.15 -14.27 23.39
C PHE A 1072 -14.66 -14.32 21.95
N LEU A 1073 -14.16 -13.21 21.40
CA LEU A 1073 -13.82 -13.13 19.97
C LEU A 1073 -12.56 -13.92 19.58
N HIS A 1074 -11.71 -14.23 20.56
CA HIS A 1074 -10.44 -14.91 20.39
C HIS A 1074 -10.05 -15.80 21.58
N GLY A 1075 -8.93 -16.51 21.44
CA GLY A 1075 -8.42 -17.41 22.47
C GLY A 1075 -9.14 -18.76 22.52
N PRO A 1076 -8.79 -19.62 23.50
CA PRO A 1076 -9.35 -20.97 23.62
C PRO A 1076 -10.87 -20.95 23.89
N HIS A 1077 -11.39 -19.85 24.43
CA HIS A 1077 -12.79 -19.69 24.84
C HIS A 1077 -13.69 -19.15 23.73
N LYS A 1078 -13.12 -18.87 22.55
CA LYS A 1078 -13.90 -18.44 21.38
C LYS A 1078 -14.92 -19.48 20.94
N THR A 1079 -14.57 -20.75 21.04
CA THR A 1079 -15.40 -21.84 20.52
C THR A 1079 -15.40 -23.03 21.47
N SER A 1080 -16.53 -23.70 21.60
CA SER A 1080 -16.62 -25.02 22.24
C SER A 1080 -16.45 -26.15 21.20
N PRO A 1081 -16.05 -27.38 21.60
CA PRO A 1081 -15.95 -28.52 20.69
C PRO A 1081 -17.27 -28.82 19.96
N GLU A 1082 -18.40 -28.68 20.65
CA GLU A 1082 -19.74 -28.82 20.04
C GLU A 1082 -20.00 -27.73 19.00
N PHE A 1083 -19.64 -26.49 19.30
CA PHE A 1083 -19.81 -25.37 18.38
C PHE A 1083 -18.92 -25.51 17.14
N VAL A 1084 -17.67 -25.96 17.29
CA VAL A 1084 -16.80 -26.28 16.15
C VAL A 1084 -17.40 -27.38 15.28
N ARG A 1085 -17.96 -28.43 15.89
CA ARG A 1085 -18.65 -29.50 15.17
C ARG A 1085 -19.86 -28.98 14.39
N PHE A 1086 -20.70 -28.14 15.00
CA PHE A 1086 -21.83 -27.49 14.34
C PHE A 1086 -21.39 -26.64 13.14
N MET A 1087 -20.38 -25.78 13.33
CA MET A 1087 -19.84 -24.92 12.26
C MET A 1087 -19.23 -25.73 11.11
N GLY A 1088 -18.69 -26.92 11.39
CA GLY A 1088 -18.14 -27.83 10.38
C GLY A 1088 -19.18 -28.54 9.50
N GLN A 1089 -20.47 -28.45 9.80
CA GLN A 1089 -21.55 -29.06 9.00
C GLN A 1089 -21.97 -28.20 7.79
N PHE A 1090 -21.54 -26.94 7.74
CA PHE A 1090 -21.89 -26.04 6.66
C PHE A 1090 -21.23 -26.47 5.33
N PRO A 1091 -21.93 -26.28 4.19
CA PRO A 1091 -21.38 -26.62 2.88
C PRO A 1091 -20.21 -25.72 2.50
N SER A 1092 -19.37 -26.16 1.54
CA SER A 1092 -18.15 -25.46 1.13
C SER A 1092 -18.37 -24.06 0.53
N TRP A 1093 -19.56 -23.77 0.04
CA TRP A 1093 -19.98 -22.45 -0.45
C TRP A 1093 -20.51 -21.54 0.67
N ALA A 1094 -20.72 -22.04 1.88
CA ALA A 1094 -21.06 -21.23 3.05
C ALA A 1094 -19.78 -20.90 3.84
N SER A 1095 -19.77 -19.72 4.45
CA SER A 1095 -18.68 -19.22 5.29
C SER A 1095 -19.25 -18.85 6.66
N PRO A 1096 -19.43 -19.83 7.56
CA PRO A 1096 -19.89 -19.56 8.90
C PRO A 1096 -18.75 -18.99 9.75
N SER A 1097 -19.01 -17.90 10.44
CA SER A 1097 -18.12 -17.29 11.43
C SER A 1097 -18.87 -17.17 12.74
N GLY A 1098 -18.20 -17.43 13.86
CA GLY A 1098 -18.88 -17.38 15.14
C GLY A 1098 -17.98 -17.45 16.34
N TRP A 1099 -18.57 -17.16 17.49
CA TRP A 1099 -17.92 -17.19 18.79
C TRP A 1099 -18.93 -17.41 19.92
N VAL A 1100 -18.44 -17.69 21.13
CA VAL A 1100 -19.24 -17.76 22.35
C VAL A 1100 -19.57 -16.35 22.85
N ALA A 1101 -20.83 -16.12 23.21
CA ALA A 1101 -21.29 -14.84 23.76
C ALA A 1101 -22.27 -15.03 24.90
N THR A 1102 -22.43 -14.01 25.74
CA THR A 1102 -23.50 -13.98 26.75
C THR A 1102 -24.31 -12.70 26.67
N TYR A 1103 -25.55 -12.77 27.12
CA TYR A 1103 -26.45 -11.64 27.31
C TYR A 1103 -27.06 -11.74 28.70
N SER A 1104 -26.96 -10.68 29.49
CA SER A 1104 -27.59 -10.58 30.81
C SER A 1104 -28.35 -9.27 30.94
N SER A 1105 -29.67 -9.33 31.17
CA SER A 1105 -30.50 -8.14 31.40
C SER A 1105 -30.85 -7.95 32.88
N PHE A 1106 -30.95 -6.70 33.30
CA PHE A 1106 -31.23 -6.26 34.67
C PHE A 1106 -32.19 -5.06 34.66
N LYS A 1107 -32.98 -4.95 35.73
CA LYS A 1107 -33.98 -3.90 35.93
C LYS A 1107 -33.69 -3.18 37.24
N PHE A 1108 -33.45 -1.87 37.19
CA PHE A 1108 -33.10 -1.03 38.33
C PHE A 1108 -34.12 0.08 38.57
#